data_AF-Q00YQ8-F1
#
_entry.id   AF-Q00YQ8-F1
#
_cell.length_a   1.000
_cell.length_b   1.000
_cell.length_c   1.000
_cell.angle_alpha   90.00
_cell.angle_beta   90.00
_cell.angle_gamma   90.00
#
_symmetry.space_group_name_H-M   'P 1'
#
loop_
_entity.id
_entity.type
_entity.pdbx_description
1 polymer ?
#
loop_
_entity_poly.entity_id
_entity_poly.type
_entity_poly.pdbx_seq_one_letter_code
_entity_poly.pdbx_strand_id
1 'polypeptide(L)'
;MSDDDDGDANAGATTTTTTTTTKKLGKKERMKRRAKELVAQGVDEDEARKRCGLNPLPKPKAADGVTTTRGSEGGGRDRGGTTSGERGPSPALLTANIRNARTLRELYGLRDKHAGRLNHIHASAMWTSIGRFVSVGEGELRAHEEAHERLVRQTIERVGDRGWKMGARELANVAHGAAKCGRGSTDATLMETLARAIEGELERCNAQELANIAWAFAKAEHADERLFLALEKMASTKAEQFNPQELTNMTWAFATVGQGNARLFKALSRCVERRAEDFSTQGLSNTAWAFAKSGYVDAGLFRALSQSAQQRLDGFNAQDFSNLVWAFAKASQYDAKLFTTLAAHADRHLSTLSTQGLTNAVWAFAKAGHLDDALFTAFAKSIERRMSTGASDFNSQDMANTAWAFAKACHLDDNLFTALARLAETCLDDFNTQDLVNTTWAFAKLGKYDEKLFIAARKSILNNRLDDLDAPNTANIAWSFDKASQLDKRLFDALARTAEVRADEFSAVDLANVAWTFANTGQVNDNLFTALARSVERLMEEFSDEELDNLEWAFAKAGQQSVVEHLKMQRQGSDEIDYSSHNVDVSKCGKIIIAGGGIGGAAAAVALQRKGFDVIVLESDKSFDARAQGYGLTVQAQDAIKAMGVDISHDDAPSTSHYTFSPDGSIIGFFGEAFGAKSKDRRECQNSGRFIHIPRQVLRKRLIEAVKPGAIRWNSRLESFTSRENDNSVSVALTDGTEIEGALLVGSDGIFSSVRRQLNLSADRLNYVGLCVVLGIIDEQVMKVPLAHRRIFETVDGTTRLYAMPFTTTSTMWQLSFPCSEETARKYTKDAASLKKEITRRCGDWHDPVPQMLKNTPLDCMSGYPVYDRELLEPTILRPEGQESRRVTLIGDAAHPMTPFKAQGANQAMSDAVLLADCLVEGVHKYGPNAGFEFALPIFEQKMLSRSSRMVVGSREKAKEMHSALALQPARKGQREADFDQQTTIRVLKEKRIGAQNGSDPRGLDAIVEAEGINSPNSVASVGTKIVFEEDNIDDDELTQGKKRKAEKKEKKEKKEKKEKKEKKEKKEKKEKRIKL
;
A
#
# COMPACT_ATOMS: atom_id res chain seq x y z
N MET A 1 18.58 54.90 9.68
CA MET A 1 19.92 55.48 9.85
C MET A 1 20.86 54.43 9.29
N SER A 2 21.03 54.41 7.96
CA SER A 2 21.93 55.29 7.19
C SER A 2 23.39 54.85 7.48
N ASP A 3 24.25 54.50 6.53
CA ASP A 3 24.35 54.92 5.13
C ASP A 3 25.07 53.86 4.29
N ASP A 4 24.82 53.95 2.99
CA ASP A 4 25.48 53.35 1.85
C ASP A 4 26.99 53.71 1.76
N ASP A 5 27.81 52.87 1.12
CA ASP A 5 28.53 53.33 -0.09
C ASP A 5 29.23 52.19 -0.86
N ASP A 6 29.14 52.32 -2.18
CA ASP A 6 29.67 51.49 -3.25
C ASP A 6 31.21 51.51 -3.35
N GLY A 7 31.81 50.49 -3.98
CA GLY A 7 33.21 50.58 -4.39
C GLY A 7 33.86 49.30 -4.91
N ASP A 8 33.87 49.17 -6.22
CA ASP A 8 34.27 48.05 -7.06
C ASP A 8 35.79 47.68 -7.07
N ALA A 9 36.05 46.48 -7.58
CA ALA A 9 37.27 46.02 -8.27
C ALA A 9 38.55 45.58 -7.49
N ASN A 10 38.68 44.25 -7.46
CA ASN A 10 39.80 43.44 -8.01
C ASN A 10 40.88 42.86 -7.06
N ALA A 11 40.98 41.52 -7.15
CA ALA A 11 42.15 40.65 -6.98
C ALA A 11 42.96 40.71 -5.67
N GLY A 12 42.69 39.74 -4.78
CA GLY A 12 43.51 39.47 -3.60
C GLY A 12 43.25 38.11 -2.96
N ALA A 13 43.90 37.09 -3.51
CA ALA A 13 44.32 35.82 -2.89
C ALA A 13 43.67 35.36 -1.56
N THR A 14 42.78 34.37 -1.63
CA THR A 14 42.49 33.46 -0.51
C THR A 14 43.37 32.21 -0.62
N THR A 15 44.31 32.09 0.31
CA THR A 15 45.08 30.90 0.65
C THR A 15 44.17 29.74 1.03
N THR A 16 44.03 28.78 0.12
CA THR A 16 43.47 27.45 0.38
C THR A 16 44.56 26.53 0.94
N THR A 17 44.49 26.23 2.23
CA THR A 17 45.27 25.16 2.86
C THR A 17 44.73 23.82 2.37
N THR A 18 45.28 23.37 1.24
CA THR A 18 44.95 22.06 0.66
C THR A 18 45.80 21.00 1.36
N THR A 19 45.24 20.32 2.37
CA THR A 19 45.82 19.10 2.95
C THR A 19 45.78 18.01 1.88
N THR A 20 46.87 17.94 1.09
CA THR A 20 46.99 17.00 -0.01
C THR A 20 47.40 15.65 0.57
N THR A 21 46.45 14.75 0.77
CA THR A 21 46.71 13.34 1.07
C THR A 21 47.46 12.74 -0.12
N THR A 22 48.77 12.56 0.02
CA THR A 22 49.62 11.95 -1.00
C THR A 22 49.18 10.51 -1.28
N LYS A 23 48.43 10.30 -2.36
CA LYS A 23 48.17 8.98 -2.95
C LYS A 23 49.51 8.30 -3.22
N LYS A 24 49.77 7.14 -2.60
CA LYS A 24 50.91 6.28 -2.94
C LYS A 24 50.79 5.88 -4.41
N LEU A 25 51.61 6.47 -5.28
CA LEU A 25 51.70 6.11 -6.69
C LEU A 25 52.05 4.63 -6.84
N GLY A 26 51.35 3.93 -7.73
CA GLY A 26 51.63 2.54 -8.09
C GLY A 26 53.02 2.37 -8.72
N LYS A 27 53.58 1.16 -8.63
CA LYS A 27 54.95 0.84 -9.07
C LYS A 27 55.26 1.32 -10.50
N LYS A 28 54.31 1.18 -11.43
CA LYS A 28 54.45 1.55 -12.85
C LYS A 28 54.48 3.07 -13.07
N GLU A 29 53.66 3.82 -12.34
CA GLU A 29 53.65 5.29 -12.37
C GLU A 29 54.91 5.88 -11.75
N ARG A 30 55.46 5.26 -10.68
CA ARG A 30 56.78 5.64 -10.15
C ARG A 30 57.90 5.41 -11.16
N MET A 31 57.86 4.29 -11.88
CA MET A 31 58.81 4.00 -12.95
C MET A 31 58.70 5.00 -14.10
N LYS A 32 57.49 5.39 -14.51
CA LYS A 32 57.28 6.43 -15.55
C LYS A 32 57.78 7.80 -15.10
N ARG A 33 57.57 8.16 -13.84
CA ARG A 33 58.07 9.42 -13.28
C ARG A 33 59.60 9.45 -13.25
N ARG A 34 60.23 8.36 -12.80
CA ARG A 34 61.69 8.21 -12.78
C ARG A 34 62.31 8.21 -14.18
N ALA A 35 61.63 7.60 -15.16
CA ALA A 35 62.07 7.67 -16.56
C ALA A 35 62.01 9.11 -17.08
N LYS A 36 60.95 9.88 -16.77
CA LYS A 36 60.87 11.30 -17.12
C LYS A 36 61.94 12.15 -16.43
N GLU A 37 62.26 11.86 -15.17
CA GLU A 37 63.32 12.55 -14.43
C GLU A 37 64.71 12.28 -15.07
N LEU A 38 64.98 11.05 -15.54
CA LEU A 38 66.21 10.72 -16.27
C LEU A 38 66.30 11.40 -17.65
N VAL A 39 65.17 11.52 -18.36
CA VAL A 39 65.13 12.27 -19.63
C VAL A 39 65.42 13.74 -19.41
N ALA A 40 64.87 14.33 -18.35
CA ALA A 40 65.16 15.72 -17.98
C ALA A 40 66.64 15.95 -17.59
N GLN A 41 67.37 14.88 -17.26
CA GLN A 41 68.82 14.88 -16.98
C GLN A 41 69.67 14.57 -18.22
N GLY A 42 69.08 14.54 -19.42
CA GLY A 42 69.79 14.36 -20.69
C GLY A 42 69.99 12.90 -21.13
N VAL A 43 69.35 11.93 -20.48
CA VAL A 43 69.36 10.53 -20.92
C VAL A 43 68.34 10.34 -22.05
N ASP A 44 68.75 9.70 -23.15
CA ASP A 44 67.85 9.32 -24.25
C ASP A 44 66.59 8.62 -23.74
N GLU A 45 65.42 8.96 -24.30
CA GLU A 45 64.13 8.54 -23.74
C GLU A 45 63.92 7.02 -23.77
N ASP A 46 64.41 6.32 -24.79
CA ASP A 46 64.30 4.86 -24.83
C ASP A 46 65.26 4.20 -23.83
N GLU A 47 66.44 4.77 -23.62
CA GLU A 47 67.40 4.31 -22.60
C GLU A 47 66.94 4.61 -21.17
N ALA A 48 66.35 5.79 -20.91
CA ALA A 48 65.77 6.17 -19.63
C ALA A 48 64.60 5.26 -19.24
N ARG A 49 63.77 4.89 -20.22
CA ARG A 49 62.66 3.94 -20.05
C ARG A 49 63.17 2.53 -19.79
N LYS A 50 64.19 2.08 -20.54
CA LYS A 50 64.83 0.77 -20.34
C LYS A 50 65.43 0.64 -18.94
N ARG A 51 66.15 1.66 -18.45
CA ARG A 51 66.70 1.70 -17.08
C ARG A 51 65.63 1.65 -15.98
N CYS A 52 64.43 2.13 -16.29
CA CYS A 52 63.28 2.09 -15.37
C CYS A 52 62.38 0.85 -15.54
N GLY A 53 62.76 -0.11 -16.40
CA GLY A 53 61.96 -1.32 -16.67
C GLY A 53 60.68 -1.06 -17.46
N LEU A 54 60.65 0.01 -18.28
CA LEU A 54 59.55 0.37 -19.16
C LEU A 54 59.86 0.03 -20.62
N ASN A 55 58.83 -0.32 -21.38
CA ASN A 55 58.96 -0.57 -22.82
C ASN A 55 59.32 0.71 -23.59
N PRO A 56 60.12 0.61 -24.68
CA PRO A 56 60.44 1.73 -25.59
C PRO A 56 59.18 2.35 -26.19
N LEU A 57 59.27 3.62 -26.61
CA LEU A 57 58.16 4.27 -27.30
C LEU A 57 58.12 3.83 -28.79
N PRO A 58 56.93 3.68 -29.38
CA PRO A 58 56.82 3.39 -30.81
C PRO A 58 57.26 4.61 -31.63
N LYS A 59 58.25 4.43 -32.53
CA LYS A 59 58.72 5.51 -33.42
C LYS A 59 57.65 5.87 -34.47
N PRO A 60 57.40 7.16 -34.75
CA PRO A 60 56.48 7.56 -35.81
C PRO A 60 57.07 7.24 -37.19
N LYS A 61 56.24 6.76 -38.13
CA LYS A 61 56.65 6.53 -39.53
C LYS A 61 56.50 7.83 -40.33
N ALA A 62 57.57 8.24 -41.02
CA ALA A 62 57.55 9.30 -42.03
C ALA A 62 57.17 8.75 -43.41
N ALA A 63 56.59 9.61 -44.25
CA ALA A 63 56.08 9.32 -45.59
C ALA A 63 57.17 9.36 -46.69
N ASP A 64 56.96 8.51 -47.70
CA ASP A 64 57.40 8.52 -49.11
C ASP A 64 58.88 8.56 -49.54
N GLY A 65 59.19 7.75 -50.57
CA GLY A 65 60.05 8.17 -51.70
C GLY A 65 61.40 7.48 -51.94
N VAL A 66 61.40 6.45 -52.82
CA VAL A 66 62.27 6.29 -54.02
C VAL A 66 63.81 6.15 -53.89
N THR A 67 64.27 4.94 -54.29
CA THR A 67 65.51 4.52 -55.01
C THR A 67 66.94 4.59 -54.43
N THR A 68 67.65 3.49 -54.77
CA THR A 68 69.08 3.32 -55.16
C THR A 68 70.05 2.57 -54.22
N THR A 69 70.43 1.38 -54.71
CA THR A 69 71.79 0.78 -54.87
C THR A 69 72.70 0.41 -53.68
N ARG A 70 72.94 -0.92 -53.61
CA ARG A 70 74.21 -1.69 -53.60
C ARG A 70 75.33 -1.42 -52.56
N GLY A 71 75.84 -2.53 -52.01
CA GLY A 71 77.18 -2.75 -51.45
C GLY A 71 77.14 -3.53 -50.13
N SER A 72 77.33 -4.87 -50.12
CA SER A 72 78.60 -5.59 -49.79
C SER A 72 79.07 -5.35 -48.34
N GLU A 73 79.48 -6.29 -47.49
CA GLU A 73 79.86 -7.70 -47.58
C GLU A 73 80.20 -8.17 -46.13
N GLY A 74 80.18 -9.50 -45.90
CA GLY A 74 80.85 -10.17 -44.77
C GLY A 74 79.94 -10.55 -43.60
N GLY A 75 79.87 -11.80 -43.11
CA GLY A 75 80.57 -13.04 -43.44
C GLY A 75 80.46 -14.00 -42.25
N GLY A 76 80.04 -15.26 -42.50
CA GLY A 76 80.12 -16.42 -41.60
C GLY A 76 79.16 -16.43 -40.39
N ARG A 77 78.48 -17.52 -40.00
CA ARG A 77 78.60 -18.95 -40.32
C ARG A 77 77.22 -19.62 -40.16
N ASP A 78 76.96 -20.55 -41.05
CA ASP A 78 75.74 -21.35 -41.14
C ASP A 78 75.81 -22.60 -40.24
N ARG A 79 74.70 -22.94 -39.57
CA ARG A 79 74.22 -24.32 -39.31
C ARG A 79 72.96 -24.31 -38.43
N GLY A 80 71.84 -24.74 -39.04
CA GLY A 80 70.69 -25.29 -38.33
C GLY A 80 69.35 -24.74 -38.80
N GLY A 81 68.90 -25.18 -39.97
CA GLY A 81 67.66 -24.71 -40.60
C GLY A 81 66.37 -25.09 -39.85
N THR A 82 65.39 -24.20 -39.96
CA THR A 82 63.98 -24.51 -40.26
C THR A 82 63.26 -23.21 -40.64
N THR A 83 62.75 -23.21 -41.87
CA THR A 83 61.72 -22.36 -42.48
C THR A 83 61.31 -21.06 -41.76
N SER A 84 61.63 -19.94 -42.42
CA SER A 84 61.12 -18.60 -42.17
C SER A 84 59.60 -18.51 -42.38
N GLY A 85 58.84 -18.69 -41.29
CA GLY A 85 57.47 -18.20 -41.17
C GLY A 85 57.47 -16.79 -40.58
N GLU A 86 56.73 -15.86 -41.20
CA GLU A 86 56.57 -14.47 -40.76
C GLU A 86 56.33 -14.35 -39.24
N ARG A 87 57.31 -13.82 -38.49
CA ARG A 87 57.13 -13.51 -37.06
C ARG A 87 56.23 -12.30 -36.88
N GLY A 88 54.91 -12.48 -36.99
CA GLY A 88 53.94 -11.51 -36.46
C GLY A 88 54.10 -11.29 -34.93
N PRO A 89 53.40 -10.30 -34.36
CA PRO A 89 53.63 -9.79 -33.00
C PRO A 89 53.57 -10.88 -31.92
N SER A 90 54.34 -10.74 -30.84
CA SER A 90 54.24 -11.65 -29.69
C SER A 90 52.80 -11.64 -29.12
N PRO A 91 52.32 -12.71 -28.47
CA PRO A 91 50.96 -12.73 -27.90
C PRO A 91 50.64 -11.52 -26.98
N ALA A 92 51.63 -11.09 -26.19
CA ALA A 92 51.49 -9.90 -25.35
C ALA A 92 51.35 -8.60 -26.17
N LEU A 93 52.12 -8.46 -27.25
CA LEU A 93 52.03 -7.31 -28.16
C LEU A 93 50.72 -7.33 -28.95
N LEU A 94 50.25 -8.50 -29.39
CA LEU A 94 48.96 -8.64 -30.08
C LEU A 94 47.79 -8.28 -29.15
N THR A 95 47.81 -8.73 -27.89
CA THR A 95 46.82 -8.31 -26.88
C THR A 95 46.86 -6.80 -26.64
N ALA A 96 48.05 -6.20 -26.57
CA ALA A 96 48.19 -4.75 -26.43
C ALA A 96 47.64 -4.00 -27.64
N ASN A 97 47.90 -4.49 -28.87
CA ASN A 97 47.37 -3.92 -30.10
C ASN A 97 45.83 -3.98 -30.12
N ILE A 98 45.24 -5.12 -29.75
CA ILE A 98 43.79 -5.29 -29.62
C ILE A 98 43.20 -4.27 -28.63
N ARG A 99 43.81 -4.13 -27.44
CA ARG A 99 43.35 -3.18 -26.40
C ARG A 99 43.58 -1.70 -26.75
N ASN A 100 44.49 -1.41 -27.67
CA ASN A 100 44.81 -0.03 -28.07
C ASN A 100 44.19 0.35 -29.42
N ALA A 101 43.48 -0.57 -30.09
CA ALA A 101 42.69 -0.25 -31.26
C ALA A 101 41.79 0.95 -30.95
N ARG A 102 41.62 1.84 -31.93
CA ARG A 102 40.86 3.10 -31.81
C ARG A 102 39.56 3.10 -32.61
N THR A 103 39.35 2.09 -33.46
CA THR A 103 38.12 1.93 -34.26
C THR A 103 37.73 0.45 -34.34
N LEU A 104 36.44 0.18 -34.60
CA LEU A 104 35.96 -1.18 -34.88
C LEU A 104 36.64 -1.79 -36.12
N ARG A 105 36.87 -0.98 -37.16
CA ARG A 105 37.61 -1.40 -38.37
C ARG A 105 39.03 -1.89 -38.03
N GLU A 106 39.77 -1.15 -37.21
CA GLU A 106 41.12 -1.56 -36.77
C GLU A 106 41.06 -2.85 -35.96
N LEU A 107 40.09 -2.97 -35.06
CA LEU A 107 39.92 -4.14 -34.20
C LEU A 107 39.59 -5.41 -34.99
N TYR A 108 38.65 -5.35 -35.93
CA TYR A 108 38.32 -6.48 -36.81
C TYR A 108 39.45 -6.78 -37.80
N GLY A 109 40.15 -5.76 -38.29
CA GLY A 109 41.33 -5.94 -39.14
C GLY A 109 42.47 -6.69 -38.42
N LEU A 110 42.69 -6.42 -37.13
CA LEU A 110 43.65 -7.16 -36.30
C LEU A 110 43.26 -8.63 -36.13
N ARG A 111 41.96 -8.93 -36.03
CA ARG A 111 41.46 -10.31 -36.00
C ARG A 111 41.74 -11.02 -37.31
N ASP A 112 41.32 -10.44 -38.43
CA ASP A 112 41.42 -11.07 -39.74
C ASP A 112 42.89 -11.31 -40.12
N LYS A 113 43.76 -10.34 -39.85
CA LYS A 113 45.20 -10.43 -40.09
C LYS A 113 45.90 -11.50 -39.24
N HIS A 114 45.36 -11.83 -38.07
CA HIS A 114 46.01 -12.74 -37.11
C HIS A 114 45.15 -13.94 -36.72
N ALA A 115 44.13 -14.29 -37.52
CA ALA A 115 43.11 -15.29 -37.18
C ALA A 115 43.69 -16.65 -36.75
N GLY A 116 44.74 -17.12 -37.43
CA GLY A 116 45.43 -18.38 -37.10
C GLY A 116 46.28 -18.35 -35.81
N ARG A 117 46.39 -17.21 -35.14
CA ARG A 117 47.23 -16.98 -33.94
C ARG A 117 46.44 -16.46 -32.74
N LEU A 118 45.13 -16.29 -32.87
CA LEU A 118 44.27 -15.85 -31.78
C LEU A 118 44.10 -17.00 -30.78
N ASN A 119 44.21 -16.67 -29.49
CA ASN A 119 43.98 -17.59 -28.38
C ASN A 119 42.89 -17.00 -27.49
N HIS A 120 42.55 -17.71 -26.40
CA HIS A 120 41.50 -17.29 -25.46
C HIS A 120 41.72 -15.89 -24.86
N ILE A 121 42.98 -15.50 -24.61
CA ILE A 121 43.33 -14.16 -24.09
C ILE A 121 43.02 -13.09 -25.14
N HIS A 122 43.35 -13.35 -26.41
CA HIS A 122 43.04 -12.45 -27.52
C HIS A 122 41.52 -12.30 -27.72
N ALA A 123 40.76 -13.39 -27.66
CA ALA A 123 39.30 -13.36 -27.78
C ALA A 123 38.65 -12.52 -26.66
N SER A 124 39.06 -12.74 -25.40
CA SER A 124 38.63 -11.92 -24.25
C SER A 124 38.98 -10.44 -24.43
N ALA A 125 40.20 -10.13 -24.88
CA ALA A 125 40.63 -8.76 -25.14
C ALA A 125 39.85 -8.09 -26.28
N MET A 126 39.45 -8.86 -27.30
CA MET A 126 38.62 -8.38 -28.40
C MET A 126 37.23 -7.98 -27.92
N TRP A 127 36.52 -8.88 -27.23
CA TRP A 127 35.18 -8.61 -26.69
C TRP A 127 35.18 -7.43 -25.71
N THR A 128 36.18 -7.35 -24.84
CA THR A 128 36.36 -6.20 -23.94
C THR A 128 36.55 -4.89 -24.71
N SER A 129 37.26 -4.93 -25.84
CA SER A 129 37.54 -3.76 -26.67
C SER A 129 36.32 -3.31 -27.47
N ILE A 130 35.53 -4.26 -28.01
CA ILE A 130 34.27 -3.97 -28.71
C ILE A 130 33.31 -3.22 -27.80
N GLY A 131 33.15 -3.68 -26.55
CA GLY A 131 32.27 -3.02 -25.58
C GLY A 131 32.65 -1.56 -25.24
N ARG A 132 33.85 -1.08 -25.60
CA ARG A 132 34.22 0.34 -25.44
C ARG A 132 33.68 1.22 -26.57
N PHE A 133 33.67 0.73 -27.81
CA PHE A 133 33.26 1.52 -28.98
C PHE A 133 31.76 1.77 -29.06
N VAL A 134 30.96 0.79 -28.62
CA VAL A 134 29.49 0.87 -28.74
C VAL A 134 28.85 1.89 -27.80
N SER A 135 29.57 2.37 -26.78
CA SER A 135 29.11 3.52 -25.97
C SER A 135 28.97 4.83 -26.77
N VAL A 136 29.36 4.84 -28.06
CA VAL A 136 29.41 6.01 -28.94
C VAL A 136 28.33 6.01 -30.05
N GLY A 137 27.52 4.94 -30.20
CA GLY A 137 26.30 4.95 -31.04
C GLY A 137 26.08 3.71 -31.93
N GLU A 138 24.82 3.28 -32.08
CA GLU A 138 24.42 2.05 -32.80
C GLU A 138 24.79 2.01 -34.30
N GLY A 139 24.95 3.17 -34.95
CA GLY A 139 25.23 3.27 -36.38
C GLY A 139 26.59 2.69 -36.79
N GLU A 140 27.59 2.75 -35.91
CA GLU A 140 28.96 2.29 -36.21
C GLU A 140 29.07 0.76 -36.23
N LEU A 141 28.24 0.07 -35.43
CA LEU A 141 28.21 -1.39 -35.40
C LEU A 141 27.52 -1.97 -36.64
N ARG A 142 26.45 -1.31 -37.14
CA ARG A 142 25.76 -1.71 -38.39
C ARG A 142 26.69 -1.68 -39.60
N ALA A 143 27.60 -0.70 -39.66
CA ALA A 143 28.59 -0.61 -40.73
C ALA A 143 29.62 -1.77 -40.76
N HIS A 144 29.66 -2.60 -39.71
CA HIS A 144 30.59 -3.73 -39.55
C HIS A 144 29.88 -5.05 -39.21
N GLU A 145 28.61 -5.19 -39.58
CA GLU A 145 27.75 -6.32 -39.23
C GLU A 145 28.35 -7.69 -39.58
N GLU A 146 28.75 -7.92 -40.83
CA GLU A 146 29.35 -9.19 -41.25
C GLU A 146 30.64 -9.53 -40.47
N ALA A 147 31.45 -8.50 -40.16
CA ALA A 147 32.66 -8.70 -39.39
C ALA A 147 32.30 -9.06 -37.94
N HIS A 148 31.25 -8.49 -37.36
CA HIS A 148 30.79 -8.85 -36.04
C HIS A 148 30.27 -10.30 -35.98
N GLU A 149 29.43 -10.70 -36.94
CA GLU A 149 28.91 -12.08 -37.03
C GLU A 149 30.01 -13.13 -37.15
N ARG A 150 31.08 -12.84 -37.90
CA ARG A 150 32.25 -13.73 -37.96
C ARG A 150 32.93 -13.91 -36.61
N LEU A 151 33.01 -12.84 -35.79
CA LEU A 151 33.56 -12.95 -34.43
C LEU A 151 32.65 -13.79 -33.53
N VAL A 152 31.34 -13.61 -33.63
CA VAL A 152 30.34 -14.40 -32.90
C VAL A 152 30.50 -15.89 -33.23
N ARG A 153 30.48 -16.26 -34.51
CA ARG A 153 30.64 -17.65 -34.96
C ARG A 153 31.96 -18.27 -34.50
N GLN A 154 33.07 -17.54 -34.63
CA GLN A 154 34.37 -17.99 -34.14
C GLN A 154 34.38 -18.17 -32.62
N THR A 155 33.69 -17.30 -31.88
CA THR A 155 33.58 -17.42 -30.42
C THR A 155 32.78 -18.66 -30.04
N ILE A 156 31.65 -18.94 -30.71
CA ILE A 156 30.84 -20.15 -30.51
C ILE A 156 31.67 -21.41 -30.77
N GLU A 157 32.31 -21.50 -31.94
CA GLU A 157 33.14 -22.65 -32.32
C GLU A 157 34.26 -22.91 -31.31
N ARG A 158 34.94 -21.85 -30.88
CA ARG A 158 36.09 -21.95 -29.99
C ARG A 158 35.70 -22.25 -28.55
N VAL A 159 34.67 -21.59 -28.00
CA VAL A 159 34.17 -21.86 -26.64
C VAL A 159 33.52 -23.24 -26.56
N GLY A 160 32.88 -23.71 -27.63
CA GLY A 160 32.31 -25.06 -27.71
C GLY A 160 33.33 -26.19 -27.88
N ASP A 161 34.56 -25.88 -28.31
CA ASP A 161 35.64 -26.85 -28.46
C ASP A 161 36.26 -27.21 -27.09
N ARG A 162 36.07 -28.46 -26.65
CA ARG A 162 36.62 -28.99 -25.39
C ARG A 162 38.16 -28.95 -25.33
N GLY A 163 38.84 -28.86 -26.47
CA GLY A 163 40.29 -28.71 -26.57
C GLY A 163 40.78 -27.28 -26.30
N TRP A 164 39.91 -26.28 -26.38
CA TRP A 164 40.25 -24.86 -26.23
C TRP A 164 39.83 -24.33 -24.84
N LYS A 165 40.63 -24.64 -23.82
CA LYS A 165 40.32 -24.25 -22.43
C LYS A 165 40.41 -22.73 -22.24
N MET A 166 39.25 -22.09 -22.07
CA MET A 166 39.10 -20.71 -21.60
C MET A 166 38.93 -20.69 -20.08
N GLY A 167 39.65 -19.80 -19.38
CA GLY A 167 39.52 -19.65 -17.93
C GLY A 167 38.32 -18.79 -17.52
N ALA A 168 37.94 -18.88 -16.25
CA ALA A 168 36.88 -18.10 -15.61
C ALA A 168 36.91 -16.60 -15.97
N ARG A 169 38.09 -15.97 -15.85
CA ARG A 169 38.30 -14.56 -16.17
C ARG A 169 38.02 -14.25 -17.64
N GLU A 170 38.53 -15.07 -18.56
CA GLU A 170 38.32 -14.86 -19.99
C GLU A 170 36.85 -15.01 -20.35
N LEU A 171 36.16 -16.03 -19.83
CA LEU A 171 34.74 -16.26 -20.06
C LEU A 171 33.89 -15.09 -19.56
N ALA A 172 34.14 -14.61 -18.35
CA ALA A 172 33.44 -13.46 -17.78
C ALA A 172 33.62 -12.19 -18.65
N ASN A 173 34.83 -11.95 -19.17
CA ASN A 173 35.10 -10.79 -20.03
C ASN A 173 34.45 -10.91 -21.41
N VAL A 174 34.38 -12.13 -21.97
CA VAL A 174 33.68 -12.39 -23.23
C VAL A 174 32.18 -12.14 -23.05
N ALA A 175 31.56 -12.73 -22.03
CA ALA A 175 30.13 -12.52 -21.74
C ALA A 175 29.82 -11.04 -21.52
N HIS A 176 30.59 -10.36 -20.66
CA HIS A 176 30.40 -8.93 -20.38
C HIS A 176 30.59 -8.05 -21.63
N GLY A 177 31.59 -8.35 -22.46
CA GLY A 177 31.81 -7.66 -23.74
C GLY A 177 30.67 -7.89 -24.74
N ALA A 178 30.17 -9.13 -24.83
CA ALA A 178 29.05 -9.50 -25.69
C ALA A 178 27.75 -8.79 -25.28
N ALA A 179 27.45 -8.75 -23.98
CA ALA A 179 26.29 -8.02 -23.47
C ALA A 179 26.40 -6.49 -23.68
N LYS A 180 27.60 -5.92 -23.45
CA LYS A 180 27.80 -4.47 -23.59
C LYS A 180 27.72 -3.97 -25.04
N CYS A 181 27.94 -4.84 -26.02
CA CYS A 181 27.86 -4.46 -27.43
C CYS A 181 26.44 -4.48 -28.02
N GLY A 182 25.42 -4.89 -27.25
CA GLY A 182 24.01 -4.86 -27.63
C GLY A 182 23.57 -5.95 -28.62
N ARG A 183 24.40 -6.29 -29.63
CA ARG A 183 24.12 -7.35 -30.63
C ARG A 183 24.73 -8.72 -30.30
N GLY A 184 25.84 -8.76 -29.57
CA GLY A 184 26.40 -10.03 -29.08
C GLY A 184 25.49 -10.72 -28.05
N SER A 185 24.64 -9.94 -27.38
CA SER A 185 23.57 -10.39 -26.49
C SER A 185 22.34 -10.94 -27.21
N THR A 186 22.10 -10.60 -28.48
CA THR A 186 20.92 -11.08 -29.23
C THR A 186 21.14 -12.44 -29.90
N ASP A 187 22.39 -12.93 -29.94
CA ASP A 187 22.70 -14.27 -30.43
C ASP A 187 22.52 -15.29 -29.28
N ALA A 188 21.35 -15.93 -29.25
CA ALA A 188 21.00 -16.92 -28.24
C ALA A 188 22.02 -18.08 -28.20
N THR A 189 22.53 -18.51 -29.37
CA THR A 189 23.50 -19.62 -29.46
C THR A 189 24.84 -19.26 -28.80
N LEU A 190 25.31 -18.02 -28.93
CA LEU A 190 26.48 -17.53 -28.23
C LEU A 190 26.27 -17.54 -26.71
N MET A 191 25.13 -17.02 -26.24
CA MET A 191 24.84 -16.95 -24.81
C MET A 191 24.66 -18.33 -24.18
N GLU A 192 23.98 -19.27 -24.83
CA GLU A 192 23.86 -20.68 -24.40
C GLU A 192 25.22 -21.40 -24.36
N THR A 193 26.08 -21.12 -25.33
CA THR A 193 27.43 -21.71 -25.38
C THR A 193 28.30 -21.16 -24.25
N LEU A 194 28.21 -19.86 -23.98
CA LEU A 194 28.89 -19.23 -22.86
C LEU A 194 28.34 -19.73 -21.51
N ALA A 195 27.03 -19.92 -21.37
CA ALA A 195 26.41 -20.41 -20.14
C ALA A 195 27.00 -21.78 -19.74
N ARG A 196 27.02 -22.73 -20.68
CA ARG A 196 27.58 -24.08 -20.47
C ARG A 196 29.07 -24.05 -20.13
N ALA A 197 29.85 -23.20 -20.79
CA ALA A 197 31.29 -23.08 -20.53
C ALA A 197 31.58 -22.41 -19.17
N ILE A 198 30.79 -21.39 -18.80
CA ILE A 198 30.92 -20.67 -17.53
C ILE A 198 30.54 -21.57 -16.36
N GLU A 199 29.46 -22.34 -16.47
CA GLU A 199 28.99 -23.25 -15.41
C GLU A 199 30.13 -24.14 -14.88
N GLY A 200 30.96 -24.67 -15.78
CA GLY A 200 32.11 -25.52 -15.43
C GLY A 200 33.30 -24.81 -14.77
N GLU A 201 33.37 -23.48 -14.81
CA GLU A 201 34.48 -22.69 -14.25
C GLU A 201 34.05 -21.75 -13.10
N LEU A 202 32.75 -21.72 -12.74
CA LEU A 202 32.18 -20.80 -11.75
C LEU A 202 32.86 -20.85 -10.38
N GLU A 203 33.31 -22.01 -9.92
CA GLU A 203 33.99 -22.15 -8.63
C GLU A 203 35.28 -21.30 -8.54
N ARG A 204 35.95 -21.14 -9.68
CA ARG A 204 37.20 -20.37 -9.84
C ARG A 204 36.98 -18.89 -10.02
N CYS A 205 35.75 -18.44 -10.30
CA CYS A 205 35.43 -17.02 -10.46
C CYS A 205 35.61 -16.26 -9.13
N ASN A 206 36.23 -15.10 -9.17
CA ASN A 206 36.19 -14.13 -8.05
C ASN A 206 34.87 -13.31 -8.05
N ALA A 207 34.66 -12.47 -7.03
CA ALA A 207 33.45 -11.67 -6.89
C ALA A 207 33.15 -10.77 -8.10
N GLN A 208 34.17 -10.11 -8.65
CA GLN A 208 34.04 -9.29 -9.86
C GLN A 208 33.60 -10.09 -11.08
N GLU A 209 34.16 -11.29 -11.27
CA GLU A 209 33.82 -12.18 -12.38
C GLU A 209 32.38 -12.69 -12.25
N LEU A 210 31.96 -13.12 -11.06
CA LEU A 210 30.58 -13.53 -10.79
C LEU A 210 29.59 -12.39 -11.09
N ALA A 211 29.87 -11.18 -10.61
CA ALA A 211 29.05 -10.00 -10.85
C ALA A 211 28.96 -9.62 -12.33
N ASN A 212 30.07 -9.71 -13.06
CA ASN A 212 30.10 -9.41 -14.49
C ASN A 212 29.33 -10.45 -15.31
N ILE A 213 29.43 -11.74 -14.95
CA ILE A 213 28.66 -12.81 -15.58
C ILE A 213 27.17 -12.57 -15.35
N ALA A 214 26.74 -12.41 -14.09
CA ALA A 214 25.34 -12.20 -13.77
C ALA A 214 24.77 -10.97 -14.50
N TRP A 215 25.49 -9.84 -14.46
CA TRP A 215 25.10 -8.63 -15.18
C TRP A 215 25.01 -8.84 -16.68
N ALA A 216 25.96 -9.57 -17.29
CA ALA A 216 25.99 -9.81 -18.73
C ALA A 216 24.77 -10.58 -19.21
N PHE A 217 24.44 -11.69 -18.53
CA PHE A 217 23.29 -12.51 -18.89
C PHE A 217 21.96 -11.78 -18.64
N ALA A 218 21.86 -11.03 -17.55
CA ALA A 218 20.69 -10.19 -17.28
C ALA A 218 20.53 -9.07 -18.32
N LYS A 219 21.62 -8.38 -18.68
CA LYS A 219 21.61 -7.31 -19.68
C LYS A 219 21.31 -7.83 -21.09
N ALA A 220 21.65 -9.08 -21.35
CA ALA A 220 21.35 -9.78 -22.60
C ALA A 220 19.92 -10.35 -22.66
N GLU A 221 19.11 -10.18 -21.60
CA GLU A 221 17.77 -10.78 -21.48
C GLU A 221 17.79 -12.32 -21.62
N HIS A 222 18.92 -12.95 -21.25
CA HIS A 222 19.12 -14.39 -21.37
C HIS A 222 19.19 -15.04 -19.98
N ALA A 223 18.04 -15.48 -19.49
CA ALA A 223 17.89 -16.05 -18.14
C ALA A 223 18.11 -17.58 -18.13
N ASP A 224 19.36 -18.04 -18.28
CA ASP A 224 19.69 -19.47 -18.17
C ASP A 224 19.53 -19.95 -16.72
N GLU A 225 18.49 -20.75 -16.45
CA GLU A 225 18.11 -21.19 -15.11
C GLU A 225 19.22 -21.96 -14.40
N ARG A 226 19.96 -22.82 -15.11
CA ARG A 226 21.07 -23.60 -14.51
C ARG A 226 22.23 -22.71 -14.10
N LEU A 227 22.61 -21.78 -14.97
CA LEU A 227 23.67 -20.82 -14.69
C LEU A 227 23.32 -19.94 -13.50
N PHE A 228 22.09 -19.43 -13.42
CA PHE A 228 21.67 -18.54 -12.32
C PHE A 228 21.54 -19.28 -10.99
N LEU A 229 21.11 -20.55 -10.98
CA LEU A 229 21.18 -21.41 -9.77
C LEU A 229 22.63 -21.62 -9.31
N ALA A 230 23.56 -21.85 -10.24
CA ALA A 230 24.97 -22.00 -9.90
C ALA A 230 25.61 -20.68 -9.40
N LEU A 231 25.28 -19.55 -10.04
CA LEU A 231 25.66 -18.21 -9.61
C LEU A 231 25.12 -17.89 -8.21
N GLU A 232 23.87 -18.27 -7.91
CA GLU A 232 23.25 -18.07 -6.61
C GLU A 232 24.06 -18.74 -5.51
N LYS A 233 24.41 -20.02 -5.70
CA LYS A 233 25.22 -20.79 -4.75
C LYS A 233 26.57 -20.13 -4.53
N MET A 234 27.28 -19.79 -5.61
CA MET A 234 28.61 -19.21 -5.53
C MET A 234 28.62 -17.80 -4.91
N ALA A 235 27.66 -16.96 -5.30
CA ALA A 235 27.53 -15.61 -4.78
C ALA A 235 27.16 -15.62 -3.29
N SER A 236 26.30 -16.54 -2.86
CA SER A 236 25.95 -16.71 -1.44
C SER A 236 27.17 -17.06 -0.60
N THR A 237 28.04 -17.96 -1.09
CA THR A 237 29.29 -18.33 -0.39
C THR A 237 30.31 -17.19 -0.37
N LYS A 238 30.37 -16.37 -1.42
CA LYS A 238 31.37 -15.29 -1.57
C LYS A 238 30.83 -13.90 -1.20
N ALA A 239 29.63 -13.79 -0.62
CA ALA A 239 28.92 -12.53 -0.39
C ALA A 239 29.78 -11.41 0.27
N GLU A 240 30.59 -11.77 1.27
CA GLU A 240 31.47 -10.82 2.00
C GLU A 240 32.62 -10.25 1.14
N GLN A 241 32.95 -10.90 0.03
CA GLN A 241 34.04 -10.50 -0.87
C GLN A 241 33.62 -9.44 -1.88
N PHE A 242 32.31 -9.25 -2.08
CA PHE A 242 31.79 -8.29 -3.05
C PHE A 242 32.01 -6.84 -2.58
N ASN A 243 32.45 -5.99 -3.49
CA ASN A 243 32.46 -4.54 -3.28
C ASN A 243 31.07 -3.93 -3.62
N PRO A 244 30.81 -2.64 -3.31
CA PRO A 244 29.51 -2.00 -3.56
C PRO A 244 29.00 -2.10 -5.00
N GLN A 245 29.87 -1.92 -6.00
CA GLN A 245 29.49 -2.03 -7.41
C GLN A 245 29.11 -3.46 -7.78
N GLU A 246 29.85 -4.44 -7.28
CA GLU A 246 29.60 -5.85 -7.55
C GLU A 246 28.31 -6.33 -6.84
N LEU A 247 28.05 -5.88 -5.60
CA LEU A 247 26.78 -6.07 -4.89
C LEU A 247 25.60 -5.49 -5.68
N THR A 248 25.77 -4.28 -6.21
CA THR A 248 24.76 -3.62 -7.06
C THR A 248 24.49 -4.46 -8.31
N ASN A 249 25.53 -4.86 -9.04
CA ASN A 249 25.40 -5.64 -10.27
C ASN A 249 24.75 -7.01 -10.01
N MET A 250 25.14 -7.70 -8.93
CA MET A 250 24.57 -8.99 -8.55
C MET A 250 23.08 -8.87 -8.23
N THR A 251 22.71 -7.95 -7.35
CA THR A 251 21.30 -7.76 -6.96
C THR A 251 20.45 -7.33 -8.15
N TRP A 252 20.93 -6.37 -8.94
CA TRP A 252 20.25 -5.91 -10.15
C TRP A 252 20.06 -7.03 -11.18
N ALA A 253 21.07 -7.86 -11.41
CA ALA A 253 21.00 -8.95 -12.38
C ALA A 253 19.91 -9.97 -12.01
N PHE A 254 19.93 -10.46 -10.77
CA PHE A 254 18.95 -11.44 -10.29
C PHE A 254 17.52 -10.87 -10.26
N ALA A 255 17.37 -9.59 -9.91
CA ALA A 255 16.08 -8.91 -9.94
C ALA A 255 15.55 -8.71 -11.38
N THR A 256 16.45 -8.45 -12.34
CA THR A 256 16.11 -8.23 -13.75
C THR A 256 15.61 -9.51 -14.42
N VAL A 257 16.26 -10.66 -14.17
CA VAL A 257 15.85 -11.94 -14.76
C VAL A 257 14.71 -12.64 -14.01
N GLY A 258 14.26 -12.09 -12.88
CA GLY A 258 13.16 -12.65 -12.09
C GLY A 258 13.50 -13.95 -11.34
N GLN A 259 14.78 -14.28 -11.13
CA GLN A 259 15.25 -15.51 -10.47
C GLN A 259 15.79 -15.26 -9.05
N GLY A 260 15.28 -14.24 -8.36
CA GLY A 260 15.75 -13.89 -7.01
C GLY A 260 15.41 -14.95 -5.96
N ASN A 261 16.42 -15.55 -5.34
CA ASN A 261 16.25 -16.47 -4.21
C ASN A 261 16.34 -15.72 -2.87
N ALA A 262 15.41 -16.00 -1.95
CA ALA A 262 15.39 -15.42 -0.61
C ALA A 262 16.71 -15.63 0.17
N ARG A 263 17.42 -16.76 -0.03
CA ARG A 263 18.71 -17.04 0.62
C ARG A 263 19.82 -16.10 0.15
N LEU A 264 19.95 -15.92 -1.17
CA LEU A 264 20.94 -15.00 -1.75
C LEU A 264 20.66 -13.57 -1.32
N PHE A 265 19.42 -13.09 -1.48
CA PHE A 265 19.05 -11.72 -1.11
C PHE A 265 19.25 -11.46 0.39
N LYS A 266 19.02 -12.45 1.27
CA LYS A 266 19.35 -12.34 2.70
C LYS A 266 20.84 -12.18 2.96
N ALA A 267 21.70 -12.93 2.25
CA ALA A 267 23.15 -12.83 2.39
C ALA A 267 23.67 -11.48 1.88
N LEU A 268 23.18 -11.04 0.71
CA LEU A 268 23.56 -9.76 0.10
C LEU A 268 23.03 -8.58 0.92
N SER A 269 21.81 -8.66 1.47
CA SER A 269 21.20 -7.62 2.32
C SER A 269 22.14 -7.19 3.45
N ARG A 270 22.66 -8.15 4.22
CA ARG A 270 23.60 -7.90 5.32
C ARG A 270 24.89 -7.20 4.86
N CYS A 271 25.38 -7.55 3.68
CA CYS A 271 26.59 -6.96 3.12
C CYS A 271 26.35 -5.51 2.65
N VAL A 272 25.20 -5.26 2.02
CA VAL A 272 24.80 -3.91 1.59
C VAL A 272 24.55 -3.02 2.81
N GLU A 273 23.81 -3.50 3.81
CA GLU A 273 23.49 -2.74 5.04
C GLU A 273 24.75 -2.22 5.72
N ARG A 274 25.79 -3.06 5.90
CA ARG A 274 27.06 -2.67 6.52
C ARG A 274 27.92 -1.71 5.70
N ARG A 275 27.67 -1.60 4.39
CA ARG A 275 28.51 -0.85 3.45
C ARG A 275 27.76 0.26 2.73
N ALA A 276 26.52 0.60 3.13
CA ALA A 276 25.66 1.54 2.41
C ALA A 276 26.34 2.91 2.17
N GLU A 277 27.20 3.35 3.09
CA GLU A 277 27.99 4.57 2.96
C GLU A 277 28.98 4.55 1.78
N ASP A 278 29.49 3.37 1.39
CA ASP A 278 30.48 3.21 0.32
C ASP A 278 29.85 3.19 -1.10
N PHE A 279 28.52 3.14 -1.21
CA PHE A 279 27.82 3.07 -2.50
C PHE A 279 27.83 4.43 -3.21
N SER A 280 27.86 4.42 -4.55
CA SER A 280 27.53 5.61 -5.33
C SER A 280 26.02 5.90 -5.27
N THR A 281 25.58 7.09 -5.68
CA THR A 281 24.15 7.43 -5.79
C THR A 281 23.40 6.46 -6.70
N GLN A 282 23.99 6.12 -7.84
CA GLN A 282 23.51 5.07 -8.74
C GLN A 282 23.49 3.68 -8.10
N GLY A 283 24.51 3.34 -7.29
CA GLY A 283 24.56 2.09 -6.54
C GLY A 283 23.40 1.98 -5.56
N LEU A 284 23.16 3.04 -4.77
CA LEU A 284 22.06 3.11 -3.82
C LEU A 284 20.69 2.92 -4.49
N SER A 285 20.44 3.68 -5.57
CA SER A 285 19.15 3.64 -6.28
C SER A 285 18.90 2.30 -6.96
N ASN A 286 19.90 1.72 -7.64
CA ASN A 286 19.78 0.44 -8.32
C ASN A 286 19.69 -0.74 -7.35
N THR A 287 20.41 -0.70 -6.22
CA THR A 287 20.27 -1.73 -5.19
C THR A 287 18.89 -1.66 -4.54
N ALA A 288 18.41 -0.48 -4.14
CA ALA A 288 17.05 -0.32 -3.64
C ALA A 288 16.02 -0.88 -4.63
N TRP A 289 16.15 -0.51 -5.92
CA TRP A 289 15.29 -1.00 -7.00
C TRP A 289 15.33 -2.53 -7.12
N ALA A 290 16.51 -3.13 -7.06
CA ALA A 290 16.67 -4.57 -7.19
C ALA A 290 15.97 -5.35 -6.07
N PHE A 291 16.13 -4.91 -4.83
CA PHE A 291 15.45 -5.51 -3.67
C PHE A 291 13.92 -5.34 -3.76
N ALA A 292 13.45 -4.15 -4.17
CA ALA A 292 12.02 -3.90 -4.34
C ALA A 292 11.41 -4.73 -5.49
N LYS A 293 12.14 -4.86 -6.62
CA LYS A 293 11.71 -5.60 -7.81
C LYS A 293 11.67 -7.11 -7.56
N SER A 294 12.61 -7.65 -6.78
CA SER A 294 12.64 -9.08 -6.43
C SER A 294 11.59 -9.49 -5.39
N GLY A 295 10.93 -8.53 -4.74
CA GLY A 295 9.99 -8.78 -3.64
C GLY A 295 10.67 -9.11 -2.31
N TYR A 296 12.00 -9.09 -2.23
CA TYR A 296 12.72 -9.29 -0.98
C TYR A 296 12.89 -7.96 -0.24
N VAL A 297 12.09 -7.76 0.79
CA VAL A 297 12.06 -6.51 1.55
C VAL A 297 12.68 -6.71 2.93
N ASP A 298 13.79 -6.00 3.19
CA ASP A 298 14.47 -5.96 4.48
C ASP A 298 14.44 -4.53 5.04
N ALA A 299 13.77 -4.34 6.17
CA ALA A 299 13.58 -3.01 6.75
C ALA A 299 14.89 -2.38 7.28
N GLY A 300 15.86 -3.19 7.73
CA GLY A 300 17.17 -2.72 8.18
C GLY A 300 17.99 -2.16 7.02
N LEU A 301 18.02 -2.92 5.92
CA LEU A 301 18.62 -2.50 4.66
C LEU A 301 18.03 -1.20 4.13
N PHE A 302 16.71 -1.10 3.97
CA PHE A 302 16.08 0.11 3.43
C PHE A 302 16.29 1.33 4.34
N ARG A 303 16.39 1.13 5.66
CA ARG A 303 16.78 2.19 6.60
C ARG A 303 18.22 2.67 6.33
N ALA A 304 19.17 1.76 6.16
CA ALA A 304 20.56 2.11 5.85
C ALA A 304 20.69 2.84 4.50
N LEU A 305 19.99 2.35 3.47
CA LEU A 305 19.91 2.99 2.15
C LEU A 305 19.29 4.39 2.23
N SER A 306 18.21 4.55 3.02
CA SER A 306 17.56 5.84 3.24
C SER A 306 18.51 6.86 3.87
N GLN A 307 19.16 6.50 4.98
CA GLN A 307 20.11 7.38 5.67
C GLN A 307 21.26 7.80 4.74
N SER A 308 21.79 6.83 4.00
CA SER A 308 22.83 7.02 3.00
C SER A 308 22.41 7.93 1.84
N ALA A 309 21.19 7.77 1.33
CA ALA A 309 20.65 8.57 0.24
C ALA A 309 20.39 10.01 0.68
N GLN A 310 19.77 10.22 1.85
CA GLN A 310 19.44 11.56 2.38
C GLN A 310 20.65 12.51 2.46
N GLN A 311 21.85 11.98 2.73
CA GLN A 311 23.08 12.78 2.81
C GLN A 311 23.67 13.15 1.44
N ARG A 312 23.18 12.54 0.35
CA ARG A 312 23.82 12.57 -0.98
C ARG A 312 22.85 12.92 -2.12
N LEU A 313 21.63 13.37 -1.80
CA LEU A 313 20.59 13.66 -2.80
C LEU A 313 21.02 14.66 -3.87
N ASP A 314 21.87 15.64 -3.53
CA ASP A 314 22.42 16.59 -4.51
C ASP A 314 23.20 15.92 -5.65
N GLY A 315 23.74 14.72 -5.42
CA GLY A 315 24.48 13.93 -6.42
C GLY A 315 23.62 12.96 -7.23
N PHE A 316 22.31 12.88 -6.99
CA PHE A 316 21.42 12.01 -7.74
C PHE A 316 21.14 12.62 -9.12
N ASN A 317 21.26 11.84 -10.18
CA ASN A 317 20.68 12.22 -11.46
C ASN A 317 19.17 11.89 -11.49
N ALA A 318 18.47 12.27 -12.55
CA ALA A 318 17.04 12.01 -12.68
C ALA A 318 16.66 10.52 -12.61
N GLN A 319 17.47 9.63 -13.18
CA GLN A 319 17.19 8.19 -13.14
C GLN A 319 17.44 7.61 -11.74
N ASP A 320 18.49 8.05 -11.05
CA ASP A 320 18.74 7.64 -9.66
C ASP A 320 17.58 8.06 -8.77
N PHE A 321 17.08 9.28 -8.96
CA PHE A 321 15.91 9.82 -8.25
C PHE A 321 14.66 8.97 -8.48
N SER A 322 14.31 8.69 -9.74
CA SER A 322 13.11 7.90 -10.07
C SER A 322 13.22 6.46 -9.56
N ASN A 323 14.40 5.83 -9.68
CA ASN A 323 14.63 4.47 -9.22
C ASN A 323 14.49 4.38 -7.70
N LEU A 324 15.08 5.34 -6.97
CA LEU A 324 15.03 5.33 -5.51
C LEU A 324 13.60 5.53 -4.99
N VAL A 325 12.88 6.54 -5.48
CA VAL A 325 11.51 6.80 -5.00
C VAL A 325 10.59 5.62 -5.32
N TRP A 326 10.70 5.06 -6.53
CA TRP A 326 9.94 3.88 -6.95
C TRP A 326 10.25 2.66 -6.09
N ALA A 327 11.53 2.41 -5.81
CA ALA A 327 11.96 1.27 -5.02
C ALA A 327 11.35 1.28 -3.61
N PHE A 328 11.45 2.44 -2.93
CA PHE A 328 10.91 2.59 -1.58
C PHE A 328 9.39 2.45 -1.55
N ALA A 329 8.69 2.99 -2.56
CA ALA A 329 7.24 2.86 -2.68
C ALA A 329 6.81 1.42 -2.99
N LYS A 330 7.50 0.74 -3.92
CA LYS A 330 7.22 -0.65 -4.33
C LYS A 330 7.47 -1.64 -3.20
N ALA A 331 8.52 -1.42 -2.40
CA ALA A 331 8.86 -2.25 -1.24
C ALA A 331 8.02 -1.94 0.01
N SER A 332 7.11 -0.96 -0.06
CA SER A 332 6.36 -0.45 1.11
C SER A 332 7.27 0.02 2.27
N GLN A 333 8.47 0.53 1.95
CA GLN A 333 9.49 0.97 2.92
C GLN A 333 9.53 2.50 3.05
N TYR A 334 8.38 3.16 3.16
CA TYR A 334 8.36 4.63 3.23
C TYR A 334 9.08 5.19 4.47
N ASP A 335 9.98 6.13 4.21
CA ASP A 335 10.71 6.94 5.19
C ASP A 335 10.28 8.40 5.00
N ALA A 336 9.59 8.95 6.00
CA ALA A 336 9.00 10.29 5.92
C ALA A 336 10.03 11.38 5.66
N LYS A 337 11.23 11.27 6.26
CA LYS A 337 12.29 12.26 6.09
C LYS A 337 12.88 12.16 4.69
N LEU A 338 13.15 10.96 4.19
CA LEU A 338 13.61 10.75 2.83
C LEU A 338 12.60 11.28 1.81
N PHE A 339 11.31 10.91 1.91
CA PHE A 339 10.30 11.35 0.94
C PHE A 339 10.05 12.85 0.98
N THR A 340 10.05 13.48 2.17
CA THR A 340 9.99 14.94 2.28
C THR A 340 11.19 15.60 1.59
N THR A 341 12.38 15.02 1.76
CA THR A 341 13.60 15.56 1.14
C THR A 341 13.61 15.32 -0.39
N LEU A 342 13.14 14.16 -0.85
CA LEU A 342 12.96 13.85 -2.27
C LEU A 342 11.92 14.75 -2.92
N ALA A 343 10.78 15.00 -2.26
CA ALA A 343 9.76 15.94 -2.74
C ALA A 343 10.36 17.35 -2.92
N ALA A 344 11.13 17.84 -1.95
CA ALA A 344 11.82 19.14 -2.04
C ALA A 344 12.89 19.19 -3.15
N HIS A 345 13.42 18.05 -3.60
CA HIS A 345 14.38 17.97 -4.71
C HIS A 345 13.74 17.67 -6.07
N ALA A 346 12.45 17.29 -6.10
CA ALA A 346 11.80 16.80 -7.30
C ALA A 346 11.91 17.79 -8.47
N ASP A 347 11.70 19.09 -8.21
CA ASP A 347 11.75 20.16 -9.21
C ASP A 347 13.06 20.20 -10.01
N ARG A 348 14.19 19.80 -9.41
CA ARG A 348 15.50 19.74 -10.09
C ARG A 348 15.56 18.65 -11.16
N HIS A 349 14.72 17.63 -11.04
CA HIS A 349 14.73 16.45 -11.89
C HIS A 349 13.58 16.44 -12.91
N LEU A 350 12.45 17.11 -12.62
CA LEU A 350 11.23 17.07 -13.44
C LEU A 350 11.48 17.31 -14.94
N SER A 351 12.35 18.24 -15.31
CA SER A 351 12.63 18.55 -16.71
C SER A 351 13.53 17.51 -17.42
N THR A 352 14.31 16.74 -16.66
CA THR A 352 15.33 15.80 -17.17
C THR A 352 14.95 14.33 -17.01
N LEU A 353 13.94 14.02 -16.19
CA LEU A 353 13.34 12.70 -16.11
C LEU A 353 12.85 12.27 -17.50
N SER A 354 12.96 10.99 -17.81
CA SER A 354 12.25 10.38 -18.95
C SER A 354 10.74 10.35 -18.69
N THR A 355 9.93 10.05 -19.70
CA THR A 355 8.47 9.90 -19.53
C THR A 355 8.15 8.84 -18.48
N GLN A 356 8.73 7.64 -18.63
CA GLN A 356 8.62 6.56 -17.64
C GLN A 356 9.14 6.99 -16.25
N GLY A 357 10.21 7.80 -16.20
CA GLY A 357 10.74 8.31 -14.93
C GLY A 357 9.75 9.24 -14.21
N LEU A 358 9.07 10.13 -14.94
CA LEU A 358 8.05 11.03 -14.40
C LEU A 358 6.84 10.24 -13.87
N THR A 359 6.31 9.32 -14.67
CA THR A 359 5.11 8.53 -14.33
C THR A 359 5.38 7.58 -13.16
N ASN A 360 6.56 6.93 -13.12
CA ASN A 360 6.97 6.12 -11.99
C ASN A 360 7.18 6.94 -10.71
N ALA A 361 7.74 8.15 -10.81
CA ALA A 361 7.97 9.01 -9.65
C ALA A 361 6.64 9.49 -9.05
N VAL A 362 5.71 10.02 -9.85
CA VAL A 362 4.40 10.46 -9.34
C VAL A 362 3.58 9.28 -8.79
N TRP A 363 3.64 8.12 -9.45
CA TRP A 363 3.06 6.88 -8.93
C TRP A 363 3.67 6.48 -7.60
N ALA A 364 5.00 6.59 -7.45
CA ALA A 364 5.69 6.21 -6.24
C ALA A 364 5.33 7.12 -5.04
N PHE A 365 5.27 8.43 -5.24
CA PHE A 365 4.78 9.36 -4.21
C PHE A 365 3.34 9.05 -3.82
N ALA A 366 2.46 8.79 -4.81
CA ALA A 366 1.08 8.40 -4.57
C ALA A 366 0.95 7.08 -3.77
N LYS A 367 1.68 6.05 -4.20
CA LYS A 367 1.69 4.71 -3.61
C LYS A 367 2.24 4.74 -2.18
N ALA A 368 3.28 5.52 -1.93
CA ALA A 368 3.87 5.71 -0.62
C ALA A 368 3.00 6.58 0.31
N GLY A 369 1.95 7.22 -0.22
CA GLY A 369 1.04 8.06 0.54
C GLY A 369 1.58 9.48 0.81
N HIS A 370 2.66 9.89 0.15
CA HIS A 370 3.23 11.24 0.22
C HIS A 370 2.56 12.13 -0.82
N LEU A 371 1.40 12.68 -0.44
CA LEU A 371 0.47 13.36 -1.34
C LEU A 371 0.54 14.88 -1.16
N ASP A 372 1.73 15.45 -1.30
CA ASP A 372 1.90 16.90 -1.21
C ASP A 372 1.27 17.62 -2.42
N ASP A 373 0.41 18.61 -2.17
CA ASP A 373 -0.36 19.27 -3.22
C ASP A 373 0.53 20.05 -4.20
N ALA A 374 1.55 20.73 -3.70
CA ALA A 374 2.49 21.50 -4.53
C ALA A 374 3.33 20.56 -5.42
N LEU A 375 3.79 19.44 -4.87
CA LEU A 375 4.49 18.39 -5.60
C LEU A 375 3.63 17.83 -6.74
N PHE A 376 2.38 17.45 -6.46
CA PHE A 376 1.48 16.91 -7.49
C PHE A 376 1.14 17.96 -8.56
N THR A 377 1.00 19.23 -8.18
CA THR A 377 0.85 20.35 -9.13
C THR A 377 2.07 20.47 -10.04
N ALA A 378 3.29 20.33 -9.51
CA ALA A 378 4.53 20.40 -10.29
C ALA A 378 4.64 19.22 -11.27
N PHE A 379 4.31 18.00 -10.82
CA PHE A 379 4.22 16.82 -11.70
C PHE A 379 3.17 17.02 -12.80
N ALA A 380 1.99 17.55 -12.47
CA ALA A 380 0.91 17.76 -13.43
C ALA A 380 1.37 18.65 -14.59
N LYS A 381 1.96 19.80 -14.27
CA LYS A 381 2.50 20.74 -15.27
C LYS A 381 3.60 20.12 -16.13
N SER A 382 4.52 19.35 -15.54
CA SER A 382 5.61 18.72 -16.28
C SER A 382 5.11 17.64 -17.23
N ILE A 383 4.20 16.79 -16.76
CA ILE A 383 3.61 15.68 -17.54
C ILE A 383 2.72 16.23 -18.66
N GLU A 384 1.83 17.18 -18.36
CA GLU A 384 0.95 17.81 -19.35
C GLU A 384 1.76 18.44 -20.48
N ARG A 385 2.78 19.24 -20.14
CA ARG A 385 3.65 19.85 -21.15
C ARG A 385 4.28 18.82 -22.07
N ARG A 386 4.71 17.67 -21.53
CA ARG A 386 5.33 16.61 -22.34
C ARG A 386 4.32 15.85 -23.19
N MET A 387 3.12 15.60 -22.68
CA MET A 387 2.02 15.05 -23.49
C MET A 387 1.71 15.96 -24.68
N SER A 388 1.73 17.28 -24.46
CA SER A 388 1.48 18.29 -25.50
C SER A 388 2.59 18.37 -26.58
N THR A 389 3.85 18.04 -26.26
CA THR A 389 4.98 18.14 -27.22
C THR A 389 5.47 16.80 -27.77
N GLY A 390 5.20 15.69 -27.09
CA GLY A 390 5.80 14.37 -27.33
C GLY A 390 4.86 13.23 -26.96
N ALA A 391 3.64 13.26 -27.49
CA ALA A 391 2.59 12.28 -27.21
C ALA A 391 3.02 10.82 -27.44
N SER A 392 3.86 10.56 -28.45
CA SER A 392 4.39 9.23 -28.76
C SER A 392 5.32 8.64 -27.69
N ASP A 393 5.79 9.47 -26.74
CA ASP A 393 6.70 9.03 -25.68
C ASP A 393 5.94 8.38 -24.50
N PHE A 394 4.61 8.44 -24.49
CA PHE A 394 3.76 7.83 -23.47
C PHE A 394 3.16 6.53 -23.99
N ASN A 395 3.30 5.45 -23.21
CA ASN A 395 2.54 4.22 -23.42
C ASN A 395 1.30 4.16 -22.50
N SER A 396 0.47 3.13 -22.68
CA SER A 396 -0.74 2.87 -21.89
C SER A 396 -0.49 2.84 -20.38
N GLN A 397 0.58 2.18 -19.96
CA GLN A 397 0.95 2.08 -18.54
C GLN A 397 1.31 3.45 -17.95
N ASP A 398 2.03 4.30 -18.69
CA ASP A 398 2.39 5.65 -18.26
C ASP A 398 1.14 6.51 -17.98
N MET A 399 0.16 6.46 -18.88
CA MET A 399 -1.11 7.18 -18.72
C MET A 399 -1.92 6.64 -17.53
N ALA A 400 -2.04 5.31 -17.42
CA ALA A 400 -2.78 4.67 -16.33
C ALA A 400 -2.15 4.92 -14.96
N ASN A 401 -0.82 4.82 -14.85
CA ASN A 401 -0.09 5.13 -13.62
C ASN A 401 -0.26 6.59 -13.21
N THR A 402 -0.21 7.51 -14.18
CA THR A 402 -0.44 8.94 -13.94
C THR A 402 -1.86 9.16 -13.43
N ALA A 403 -2.88 8.73 -14.18
CA ALA A 403 -4.28 8.92 -13.80
C ALA A 403 -4.57 8.32 -12.40
N TRP A 404 -4.09 7.09 -12.15
CA TRP A 404 -4.22 6.43 -10.86
C TRP A 404 -3.54 7.20 -9.73
N ALA A 405 -2.33 7.72 -9.95
CA ALA A 405 -1.58 8.48 -8.95
C ALA A 405 -2.33 9.74 -8.50
N PHE A 406 -2.86 10.52 -9.45
CA PHE A 406 -3.65 11.71 -9.18
C PHE A 406 -4.98 11.40 -8.50
N ALA A 407 -5.66 10.33 -8.92
CA ALA A 407 -6.88 9.87 -8.26
C ALA A 407 -6.64 9.31 -6.85
N LYS A 408 -5.49 8.66 -6.60
CA LYS A 408 -5.07 8.25 -5.25
C LYS A 408 -4.71 9.45 -4.38
N ALA A 409 -4.15 10.49 -4.98
CA ALA A 409 -3.85 11.76 -4.34
C ALA A 409 -5.09 12.61 -4.05
N CYS A 410 -6.22 12.30 -4.67
CA CYS A 410 -7.42 13.15 -4.68
C CYS A 410 -7.12 14.57 -5.21
N HIS A 411 -6.15 14.68 -6.13
CA HIS A 411 -5.69 15.91 -6.76
C HIS A 411 -6.14 15.92 -8.21
N LEU A 412 -7.07 16.81 -8.55
CA LEU A 412 -7.57 16.97 -9.92
C LEU A 412 -6.86 18.17 -10.57
N ASP A 413 -6.16 17.92 -11.68
CA ASP A 413 -5.64 18.96 -12.57
C ASP A 413 -6.40 18.89 -13.91
N ASP A 414 -7.19 19.93 -14.21
CA ASP A 414 -8.07 19.94 -15.38
C ASP A 414 -7.32 19.85 -16.71
N ASN A 415 -6.14 20.47 -16.82
CA ASN A 415 -5.36 20.49 -18.04
C ASN A 415 -4.74 19.11 -18.31
N LEU A 416 -4.13 18.52 -17.28
CA LEU A 416 -3.56 17.19 -17.34
C LEU A 416 -4.62 16.15 -17.71
N PHE A 417 -5.79 16.16 -17.04
CA PHE A 417 -6.83 15.17 -17.31
C PHE A 417 -7.47 15.35 -18.69
N THR A 418 -7.50 16.58 -19.21
CA THR A 418 -7.92 16.83 -20.59
C THR A 418 -6.90 16.27 -21.59
N ALA A 419 -5.59 16.44 -21.34
CA ALA A 419 -4.53 15.87 -22.16
C ALA A 419 -4.54 14.33 -22.13
N LEU A 420 -4.66 13.75 -20.92
CA LEU A 420 -4.79 12.32 -20.71
C LEU A 420 -5.97 11.72 -21.47
N ALA A 421 -7.16 12.34 -21.40
CA ALA A 421 -8.34 11.83 -22.08
C ALA A 421 -8.14 11.76 -23.59
N ARG A 422 -7.61 12.84 -24.19
CA ARG A 422 -7.32 12.91 -25.62
C ARG A 422 -6.31 11.86 -26.05
N LEU A 423 -5.22 11.71 -25.31
CA LEU A 423 -4.18 10.75 -25.67
C LEU A 423 -4.67 9.31 -25.50
N ALA A 424 -5.28 9.00 -24.36
CA ALA A 424 -5.83 7.68 -24.08
C ALA A 424 -6.84 7.27 -25.17
N GLU A 425 -7.78 8.16 -25.55
CA GLU A 425 -8.75 7.90 -26.63
C GLU A 425 -8.07 7.42 -27.92
N THR A 426 -6.92 7.98 -28.29
CA THR A 426 -6.21 7.65 -29.54
C THR A 426 -5.41 6.35 -29.52
N CYS A 427 -5.10 5.79 -28.35
CA CYS A 427 -4.26 4.59 -28.21
C CYS A 427 -4.86 3.53 -27.29
N LEU A 428 -6.19 3.52 -27.13
CA LEU A 428 -6.92 2.54 -26.32
C LEU A 428 -6.66 1.07 -26.70
N ASP A 429 -6.26 0.82 -27.94
CA ASP A 429 -5.91 -0.53 -28.41
C ASP A 429 -4.60 -1.03 -27.77
N ASP A 430 -3.68 -0.13 -27.40
CA ASP A 430 -2.42 -0.46 -26.72
C ASP A 430 -2.58 -0.66 -25.20
N PHE A 431 -3.75 -0.36 -24.65
CA PHE A 431 -4.03 -0.59 -23.23
C PHE A 431 -4.14 -2.09 -22.97
N ASN A 432 -3.61 -2.56 -21.86
CA ASN A 432 -4.10 -3.81 -21.28
C ASN A 432 -5.38 -3.52 -20.45
N THR A 433 -6.06 -4.57 -20.03
CA THR A 433 -7.32 -4.45 -19.27
C THR A 433 -7.14 -3.68 -17.97
N GLN A 434 -6.03 -3.88 -17.25
CA GLN A 434 -5.75 -3.18 -15.99
C GLN A 434 -5.54 -1.67 -16.19
N ASP A 435 -4.82 -1.27 -17.23
CA ASP A 435 -4.55 0.13 -17.56
C ASP A 435 -5.85 0.88 -17.85
N LEU A 436 -6.77 0.23 -18.58
CA LEU A 436 -8.07 0.80 -18.92
C LEU A 436 -8.95 0.98 -17.68
N VAL A 437 -8.98 -0.03 -16.82
CA VAL A 437 -9.73 0.00 -15.55
C VAL A 437 -9.18 1.11 -14.65
N ASN A 438 -7.86 1.18 -14.49
CA ASN A 438 -7.22 2.22 -13.67
C ASN A 438 -7.52 3.63 -14.18
N THR A 439 -7.52 3.82 -15.50
CA THR A 439 -7.80 5.10 -16.13
C THR A 439 -9.26 5.50 -15.93
N THR A 440 -10.22 4.64 -16.28
CA THR A 440 -11.65 4.94 -16.10
C THR A 440 -12.02 5.15 -14.63
N TRP A 441 -11.44 4.34 -13.72
CA TRP A 441 -11.59 4.52 -12.28
C TRP A 441 -11.04 5.86 -11.80
N ALA A 442 -9.88 6.29 -12.28
CA ALA A 442 -9.28 7.56 -11.89
C ALA A 442 -10.14 8.76 -12.28
N PHE A 443 -10.63 8.78 -13.52
CA PHE A 443 -11.54 9.82 -14.02
C PHE A 443 -12.85 9.85 -13.22
N ALA A 444 -13.46 8.68 -13.01
CA ALA A 444 -14.69 8.54 -12.23
C ALA A 444 -14.51 8.99 -10.76
N LYS A 445 -13.40 8.58 -10.12
CA LYS A 445 -13.09 8.92 -8.72
C LYS A 445 -12.88 10.41 -8.51
N LEU A 446 -12.26 11.10 -9.47
CA LEU A 446 -12.05 12.54 -9.39
C LEU A 446 -13.29 13.35 -9.82
N GLY A 447 -14.34 12.69 -10.29
CA GLY A 447 -15.52 13.36 -10.84
C GLY A 447 -15.25 14.11 -12.15
N LYS A 448 -14.16 13.77 -12.86
CA LYS A 448 -13.80 14.33 -14.16
C LYS A 448 -14.29 13.38 -15.24
N TYR A 449 -15.46 13.67 -15.80
CA TYR A 449 -16.01 12.85 -16.88
C TYR A 449 -15.58 13.38 -18.25
N ASP A 450 -15.06 12.50 -19.10
CA ASP A 450 -14.82 12.73 -20.52
C ASP A 450 -15.66 11.75 -21.34
N GLU A 451 -16.65 12.28 -22.08
CA GLU A 451 -17.63 11.46 -22.79
C GLU A 451 -17.00 10.58 -23.86
N LYS A 452 -16.03 11.12 -24.60
CA LYS A 452 -15.40 10.38 -25.71
C LYS A 452 -14.57 9.22 -25.19
N LEU A 453 -13.78 9.45 -24.14
CA LEU A 453 -13.00 8.41 -23.49
C LEU A 453 -13.89 7.28 -22.98
N PHE A 454 -14.98 7.58 -22.27
CA PHE A 454 -15.88 6.55 -21.73
C PHE A 454 -16.63 5.78 -22.83
N ILE A 455 -17.04 6.45 -23.91
CA ILE A 455 -17.64 5.78 -25.07
C ILE A 455 -16.63 4.82 -25.72
N ALA A 456 -15.38 5.24 -25.88
CA ALA A 456 -14.33 4.44 -26.50
C ALA A 456 -13.91 3.26 -25.58
N ALA A 457 -13.76 3.51 -24.28
CA ALA A 457 -13.49 2.48 -23.27
C ALA A 457 -14.58 1.40 -23.26
N ARG A 458 -15.87 1.79 -23.27
CA ARG A 458 -17.00 0.84 -23.35
C ARG A 458 -16.89 -0.05 -24.59
N LYS A 459 -16.59 0.53 -25.75
CA LYS A 459 -16.42 -0.24 -27.01
C LYS A 459 -15.25 -1.21 -26.92
N SER A 460 -14.10 -0.77 -26.40
CA SER A 460 -12.92 -1.61 -26.21
C SER A 460 -13.21 -2.80 -25.30
N ILE A 461 -13.91 -2.57 -24.18
CA ILE A 461 -14.31 -3.62 -23.24
C ILE A 461 -15.21 -4.65 -23.92
N LEU A 462 -16.32 -4.19 -24.51
CA LEU A 462 -17.33 -5.06 -25.12
C LEU A 462 -16.79 -5.91 -26.28
N ASN A 463 -15.82 -5.38 -27.02
CA ASN A 463 -15.31 -6.06 -28.21
C ASN A 463 -14.16 -7.00 -27.91
N ASN A 464 -13.25 -6.64 -26.99
CA ASN A 464 -11.92 -7.24 -26.93
C ASN A 464 -11.45 -7.68 -25.54
N ARG A 465 -12.17 -7.36 -24.45
CA ARG A 465 -11.60 -7.49 -23.09
C ARG A 465 -12.50 -8.18 -22.06
N LEU A 466 -13.69 -8.62 -22.44
CA LEU A 466 -14.61 -9.27 -21.50
C LEU A 466 -14.00 -10.52 -20.85
N ASP A 467 -13.19 -11.27 -21.60
CA ASP A 467 -12.56 -12.51 -21.11
C ASP A 467 -11.40 -12.24 -20.13
N ASP A 468 -10.80 -11.05 -20.17
CA ASP A 468 -9.68 -10.65 -19.30
C ASP A 468 -10.15 -10.09 -17.94
N LEU A 469 -11.45 -9.82 -17.78
CA LEU A 469 -11.99 -9.14 -16.60
C LEU A 469 -12.14 -10.10 -15.42
N ASP A 470 -11.27 -9.96 -14.42
CA ASP A 470 -11.46 -10.55 -13.08
C ASP A 470 -12.55 -9.81 -12.28
N ALA A 471 -12.86 -10.31 -11.09
CA ALA A 471 -13.89 -9.72 -10.23
C ALA A 471 -13.59 -8.26 -9.84
N PRO A 472 -12.37 -7.91 -9.36
CA PRO A 472 -12.02 -6.54 -9.03
C PRO A 472 -12.16 -5.59 -10.21
N ASN A 473 -11.69 -5.98 -11.40
CA ASN A 473 -11.79 -5.16 -12.59
C ASN A 473 -13.25 -5.04 -13.07
N THR A 474 -14.05 -6.10 -12.96
CA THR A 474 -15.49 -6.06 -13.27
C THR A 474 -16.23 -5.07 -12.36
N ALA A 475 -16.00 -5.15 -11.04
CA ALA A 475 -16.59 -4.22 -10.07
C ALA A 475 -16.12 -2.78 -10.31
N ASN A 476 -14.83 -2.57 -10.57
CA ASN A 476 -14.29 -1.24 -10.82
C ASN A 476 -14.85 -0.61 -12.11
N ILE A 477 -15.03 -1.36 -13.20
CA ILE A 477 -15.67 -0.85 -14.41
C ILE A 477 -17.13 -0.49 -14.13
N ALA A 478 -17.91 -1.41 -13.55
CA ALA A 478 -19.32 -1.17 -13.22
C ALA A 478 -19.48 0.08 -12.33
N TRP A 479 -18.63 0.21 -11.31
CA TRP A 479 -18.58 1.38 -10.45
C TRP A 479 -18.19 2.65 -11.20
N SER A 480 -17.17 2.61 -12.06
CA SER A 480 -16.68 3.78 -12.79
C SER A 480 -17.73 4.35 -13.74
N PHE A 481 -18.43 3.48 -14.48
CA PHE A 481 -19.47 3.88 -15.42
C PHE A 481 -20.72 4.42 -14.71
N ASP A 482 -21.12 3.84 -13.58
CA ASP A 482 -22.19 4.41 -12.74
C ASP A 482 -21.80 5.77 -12.13
N LYS A 483 -20.56 5.90 -11.62
CA LYS A 483 -20.07 7.16 -11.07
C LYS A 483 -20.04 8.27 -12.11
N ALA A 484 -19.69 7.94 -13.35
CA ALA A 484 -19.74 8.83 -14.49
C ALA A 484 -21.17 9.10 -15.02
N SER A 485 -22.21 8.50 -14.41
CA SER A 485 -23.60 8.57 -14.89
C SER A 485 -23.76 8.09 -16.34
N GLN A 486 -22.95 7.08 -16.72
CA GLN A 486 -22.89 6.46 -18.05
C GLN A 486 -23.44 5.04 -18.03
N LEU A 487 -24.63 4.87 -17.45
CA LEU A 487 -25.28 3.56 -17.40
C LEU A 487 -25.64 3.10 -18.81
N ASP A 488 -24.94 2.07 -19.29
CA ASP A 488 -25.19 1.43 -20.57
C ASP A 488 -25.66 -0.02 -20.35
N LYS A 489 -26.89 -0.31 -20.75
CA LYS A 489 -27.49 -1.64 -20.52
C LYS A 489 -26.67 -2.76 -21.15
N ARG A 490 -26.08 -2.55 -22.34
CA ARG A 490 -25.30 -3.61 -23.02
C ARG A 490 -24.01 -3.92 -22.27
N LEU A 491 -23.33 -2.89 -21.77
CA LEU A 491 -22.15 -3.03 -20.93
C LEU A 491 -22.49 -3.80 -19.65
N PHE A 492 -23.50 -3.35 -18.89
CA PHE A 492 -23.87 -4.00 -17.64
C PHE A 492 -24.39 -5.44 -17.84
N ASP A 493 -25.18 -5.69 -18.89
CA ASP A 493 -25.61 -7.05 -19.25
C ASP A 493 -24.38 -7.94 -19.57
N ALA A 494 -23.33 -7.40 -20.22
CA ALA A 494 -22.11 -8.15 -20.52
C ALA A 494 -21.25 -8.41 -19.27
N LEU A 495 -21.03 -7.37 -18.44
CA LEU A 495 -20.30 -7.51 -17.17
C LEU A 495 -21.00 -8.50 -16.23
N ALA A 496 -22.34 -8.47 -16.18
CA ALA A 496 -23.11 -9.42 -15.38
C ALA A 496 -22.90 -10.87 -15.84
N ARG A 497 -22.92 -11.12 -17.16
CA ARG A 497 -22.63 -12.46 -17.71
C ARG A 497 -21.20 -12.91 -17.41
N THR A 498 -20.21 -12.03 -17.57
CA THR A 498 -18.81 -12.36 -17.23
C THR A 498 -18.67 -12.71 -15.75
N ALA A 499 -19.28 -11.91 -14.87
CA ALA A 499 -19.26 -12.17 -13.43
C ALA A 499 -20.02 -13.44 -13.04
N GLU A 500 -21.14 -13.73 -13.71
CA GLU A 500 -21.95 -14.93 -13.51
C GLU A 500 -21.13 -16.20 -13.80
N VAL A 501 -20.43 -16.24 -14.95
CA VAL A 501 -19.61 -17.39 -15.35
C VAL A 501 -18.46 -17.64 -14.38
N ARG A 502 -17.91 -16.57 -13.79
CA ARG A 502 -16.73 -16.62 -12.92
C ARG A 502 -17.05 -16.57 -11.43
N ALA A 503 -18.32 -16.58 -11.04
CA ALA A 503 -18.74 -16.39 -9.64
C ALA A 503 -18.05 -17.37 -8.67
N ASP A 504 -17.79 -18.61 -9.11
CA ASP A 504 -17.12 -19.63 -8.30
C ASP A 504 -15.59 -19.44 -8.18
N GLU A 505 -14.98 -18.60 -9.01
CA GLU A 505 -13.56 -18.21 -8.91
C GLU A 505 -13.34 -17.09 -7.90
N PHE A 506 -14.40 -16.39 -7.50
CA PHE A 506 -14.30 -15.18 -6.69
C PHE A 506 -13.98 -15.51 -5.23
N SER A 507 -13.14 -14.68 -4.61
CA SER A 507 -13.00 -14.65 -3.16
C SER A 507 -14.25 -14.08 -2.48
N ALA A 508 -14.37 -14.22 -1.16
CA ALA A 508 -15.42 -13.58 -0.38
C ALA A 508 -15.50 -12.05 -0.62
N VAL A 509 -14.34 -11.39 -0.71
CA VAL A 509 -14.24 -9.95 -0.96
C VAL A 509 -14.78 -9.58 -2.33
N ASP A 510 -14.43 -10.38 -3.33
CA ASP A 510 -14.84 -10.20 -4.71
C ASP A 510 -16.35 -10.35 -4.87
N LEU A 511 -16.93 -11.40 -4.28
CA LEU A 511 -18.39 -11.62 -4.29
C LEU A 511 -19.13 -10.43 -3.68
N ALA A 512 -18.71 -9.99 -2.49
CA ALA A 512 -19.34 -8.87 -1.80
C ALA A 512 -19.23 -7.57 -2.61
N ASN A 513 -18.07 -7.29 -3.21
CA ASN A 513 -17.86 -6.10 -4.02
C ASN A 513 -18.67 -6.11 -5.32
N VAL A 514 -18.72 -7.24 -6.04
CA VAL A 514 -19.52 -7.38 -7.26
C VAL A 514 -21.01 -7.25 -6.93
N ALA A 515 -21.53 -8.01 -5.97
CA ALA A 515 -22.93 -7.93 -5.53
C ALA A 515 -23.31 -6.50 -5.14
N TRP A 516 -22.48 -5.88 -4.28
CA TRP A 516 -22.70 -4.52 -3.82
C TRP A 516 -22.71 -3.53 -4.98
N THR A 517 -21.78 -3.65 -5.92
CA THR A 517 -21.68 -2.73 -7.06
C THR A 517 -22.92 -2.83 -7.94
N PHE A 518 -23.31 -4.03 -8.39
CA PHE A 518 -24.50 -4.19 -9.24
C PHE A 518 -25.79 -3.77 -8.53
N ALA A 519 -25.94 -4.07 -7.24
CA ALA A 519 -27.08 -3.58 -6.46
C ALA A 519 -27.07 -2.05 -6.28
N ASN A 520 -25.91 -1.46 -6.05
CA ASN A 520 -25.76 -0.01 -5.84
C ASN A 520 -26.01 0.80 -7.11
N THR A 521 -25.59 0.28 -8.26
CA THR A 521 -25.86 0.88 -9.59
C THR A 521 -27.30 0.67 -10.05
N GLY A 522 -28.11 -0.08 -9.30
CA GLY A 522 -29.48 -0.45 -9.67
C GLY A 522 -29.56 -1.41 -10.87
N GLN A 523 -28.43 -2.01 -11.28
CA GLN A 523 -28.33 -2.94 -12.40
C GLN A 523 -28.42 -4.39 -11.91
N VAL A 524 -29.50 -4.71 -11.19
CA VAL A 524 -29.71 -6.06 -10.67
C VAL A 524 -30.00 -7.02 -11.82
N ASN A 525 -29.29 -8.15 -11.86
CA ASN A 525 -29.46 -9.22 -12.83
C ASN A 525 -29.71 -10.54 -12.10
N ASP A 526 -30.84 -11.19 -12.37
CA ASP A 526 -31.29 -12.36 -11.62
C ASP A 526 -30.33 -13.56 -11.73
N ASN A 527 -29.77 -13.80 -12.92
CA ASN A 527 -28.84 -14.90 -13.13
C ASN A 527 -27.53 -14.67 -12.36
N LEU A 528 -26.99 -13.46 -12.45
CA LEU A 528 -25.80 -13.07 -11.68
C LEU A 528 -26.06 -13.24 -10.18
N PHE A 529 -27.13 -12.65 -9.63
CA PHE A 529 -27.40 -12.74 -8.19
C PHE A 529 -27.70 -14.18 -7.74
N THR A 530 -28.25 -15.02 -8.61
CA THR A 530 -28.40 -16.45 -8.33
C THR A 530 -27.05 -17.17 -8.31
N ALA A 531 -26.13 -16.86 -9.23
CA ALA A 531 -24.76 -17.39 -9.20
C ALA A 531 -24.00 -16.93 -7.94
N LEU A 532 -24.05 -15.63 -7.64
CA LEU A 532 -23.43 -15.06 -6.44
C LEU A 532 -23.98 -15.70 -5.16
N ALA A 533 -25.30 -15.90 -5.05
CA ALA A 533 -25.90 -16.54 -3.87
C ALA A 533 -25.34 -17.96 -3.63
N ARG A 534 -25.19 -18.76 -4.70
CA ARG A 534 -24.58 -20.10 -4.63
C ARG A 534 -23.13 -20.04 -4.16
N SER A 535 -22.34 -19.12 -4.71
CA SER A 535 -20.92 -18.98 -4.33
C SER A 535 -20.76 -18.41 -2.92
N VAL A 536 -21.68 -17.56 -2.46
CA VAL A 536 -21.72 -17.03 -1.09
C VAL A 536 -21.91 -18.16 -0.07
N GLU A 537 -22.83 -19.10 -0.31
CA GLU A 537 -23.04 -20.26 0.58
C GLU A 537 -21.76 -21.07 0.80
N ARG A 538 -20.91 -21.19 -0.24
CA ARG A 538 -19.62 -21.90 -0.17
C ARG A 538 -18.58 -21.18 0.68
N LEU A 539 -18.56 -19.84 0.67
CA LEU A 539 -17.54 -19.01 1.31
C LEU A 539 -18.02 -18.38 2.63
N MET A 540 -19.11 -18.86 3.21
CA MET A 540 -19.75 -18.27 4.39
C MET A 540 -18.77 -17.99 5.55
N GLU A 541 -17.81 -18.88 5.80
CA GLU A 541 -16.83 -18.74 6.87
C GLU A 541 -15.69 -17.74 6.56
N GLU A 542 -15.55 -17.32 5.30
CA GLU A 542 -14.49 -16.42 4.83
C GLU A 542 -14.92 -14.94 4.84
N PHE A 543 -16.23 -14.66 4.90
CA PHE A 543 -16.72 -13.29 4.94
C PHE A 543 -16.50 -12.62 6.29
N SER A 544 -16.12 -11.35 6.24
CA SER A 544 -16.21 -10.41 7.35
C SER A 544 -17.63 -9.88 7.53
N ASP A 545 -17.93 -9.36 8.72
CA ASP A 545 -19.25 -8.79 9.04
C ASP A 545 -19.67 -7.67 8.07
N GLU A 546 -18.73 -6.83 7.61
CA GLU A 546 -19.02 -5.75 6.65
C GLU A 546 -19.38 -6.32 5.26
N GLU A 547 -18.74 -7.40 4.84
CA GLU A 547 -19.07 -8.05 3.57
C GLU A 547 -20.44 -8.71 3.64
N LEU A 548 -20.74 -9.38 4.75
CA LEU A 548 -22.08 -9.93 4.99
C LEU A 548 -23.12 -8.81 5.02
N ASP A 549 -22.89 -7.69 5.70
CA ASP A 549 -23.80 -6.54 5.68
C ASP A 549 -23.99 -5.98 4.26
N ASN A 550 -22.91 -5.91 3.48
CA ASN A 550 -22.98 -5.45 2.09
C ASN A 550 -23.74 -6.43 1.21
N LEU A 551 -23.56 -7.74 1.39
CA LEU A 551 -24.29 -8.80 0.70
C LEU A 551 -25.75 -8.81 1.09
N GLU A 552 -26.08 -8.78 2.39
CA GLU A 552 -27.45 -8.69 2.90
C GLU A 552 -28.17 -7.50 2.28
N TRP A 553 -27.52 -6.33 2.24
CA TRP A 553 -28.08 -5.16 1.58
C TRP A 553 -28.23 -5.34 0.06
N ALA A 554 -27.21 -5.89 -0.61
CA ALA A 554 -27.24 -6.10 -2.05
C ALA A 554 -28.34 -7.07 -2.47
N PHE A 555 -28.45 -8.22 -1.80
CA PHE A 555 -29.50 -9.21 -2.02
C PHE A 555 -30.89 -8.67 -1.66
N ALA A 556 -31.02 -7.90 -0.58
CA ALA A 556 -32.29 -7.24 -0.24
C ALA A 556 -32.71 -6.25 -1.35
N LYS A 557 -31.76 -5.47 -1.87
CA LYS A 557 -32.01 -4.53 -2.98
C LYS A 557 -32.31 -5.25 -4.29
N ALA A 558 -31.76 -6.44 -4.48
CA ALA A 558 -32.09 -7.35 -5.57
C ALA A 558 -33.41 -8.12 -5.40
N GLY A 559 -34.13 -7.91 -4.29
CA GLY A 559 -35.39 -8.61 -4.01
C GLY A 559 -35.23 -10.08 -3.59
N GLN A 560 -34.00 -10.53 -3.31
CA GLN A 560 -33.65 -11.90 -2.93
C GLN A 560 -33.82 -12.13 -1.42
N GLN A 561 -35.04 -11.93 -0.92
CA GLN A 561 -35.32 -11.93 0.52
C GLN A 561 -35.03 -13.28 1.20
N SER A 562 -35.21 -14.41 0.49
CA SER A 562 -34.88 -15.75 1.00
C SER A 562 -33.38 -15.90 1.27
N VAL A 563 -32.52 -15.37 0.39
CA VAL A 563 -31.06 -15.36 0.58
C VAL A 563 -30.69 -14.47 1.77
N VAL A 564 -31.32 -13.30 1.91
CA VAL A 564 -31.11 -12.42 3.07
C VAL A 564 -31.51 -13.10 4.38
N GLU A 565 -32.65 -13.79 4.39
CA GLU A 565 -33.08 -14.58 5.56
C GLU A 565 -32.12 -15.73 5.84
N HIS A 566 -31.63 -16.42 4.82
CA HIS A 566 -30.65 -17.48 4.96
C HIS A 566 -29.30 -16.96 5.50
N LEU A 567 -28.78 -15.85 4.96
CA LEU A 567 -27.55 -15.20 5.45
C LEU A 567 -27.70 -14.79 6.91
N LYS A 568 -28.84 -14.20 7.29
CA LYS A 568 -29.15 -13.85 8.68
C LYS A 568 -29.29 -15.07 9.57
N MET A 569 -29.91 -16.15 9.08
CA MET A 569 -30.03 -17.42 9.80
C MET A 569 -28.68 -18.10 9.95
N GLN A 570 -27.77 -18.01 8.99
CA GLN A 570 -26.41 -18.55 9.13
C GLN A 570 -25.57 -17.71 10.07
N ARG A 571 -25.70 -16.38 10.00
CA ARG A 571 -25.08 -15.44 10.95
C ARG A 571 -25.60 -15.65 12.39
N GLN A 572 -26.88 -15.96 12.54
CA GLN A 572 -27.50 -16.37 13.81
C GLN A 572 -27.29 -17.86 14.12
N GLY A 573 -26.94 -18.67 13.12
CA GLY A 573 -26.72 -20.12 13.21
C GLY A 573 -25.31 -20.45 13.68
N SER A 574 -24.34 -19.56 13.42
CA SER A 574 -23.08 -19.49 14.17
C SER A 574 -23.29 -19.06 15.63
N ASP A 575 -24.38 -18.37 15.96
CA ASP A 575 -24.82 -18.14 17.34
C ASP A 575 -25.62 -19.33 17.92
N GLU A 576 -26.04 -20.29 17.09
CA GLU A 576 -26.78 -21.50 17.50
C GLU A 576 -25.89 -22.74 17.66
N ILE A 577 -24.57 -22.61 17.50
CA ILE A 577 -23.70 -23.34 18.40
C ILE A 577 -23.69 -22.55 19.70
N ASP A 578 -24.64 -22.90 20.55
CA ASP A 578 -24.69 -22.45 21.93
C ASP A 578 -23.43 -22.95 22.66
N TYR A 579 -22.28 -22.29 22.48
CA TYR A 579 -21.12 -22.45 23.36
C TYR A 579 -21.37 -21.78 24.72
N SER A 580 -22.49 -21.06 24.90
CA SER A 580 -22.96 -20.69 26.24
C SER A 580 -23.56 -21.89 26.99
N SER A 581 -23.94 -22.97 26.29
CA SER A 581 -24.40 -24.24 26.88
C SER A 581 -23.27 -25.24 27.18
N HIS A 582 -22.11 -25.09 26.54
CA HIS A 582 -20.93 -25.88 26.90
C HIS A 582 -20.14 -25.09 27.94
N ASN A 583 -20.29 -25.43 29.21
CA ASN A 583 -19.39 -24.98 30.29
C ASN A 583 -17.98 -25.55 30.01
N VAL A 584 -17.24 -24.92 29.11
CA VAL A 584 -15.83 -25.20 28.89
C VAL A 584 -15.10 -24.77 30.15
N ASP A 585 -14.49 -25.72 30.86
CA ASP A 585 -13.73 -25.43 32.07
C ASP A 585 -12.42 -24.72 31.72
N VAL A 586 -12.43 -23.39 31.78
CA VAL A 586 -11.26 -22.54 31.55
C VAL A 586 -10.48 -22.25 32.83
N SER A 587 -10.88 -22.77 33.99
CA SER A 587 -10.27 -22.45 35.29
C SER A 587 -8.78 -22.82 35.38
N LYS A 588 -8.33 -23.75 34.53
CA LYS A 588 -6.95 -24.23 34.45
C LYS A 588 -6.08 -23.48 33.43
N CYS A 589 -6.62 -22.50 32.71
CA CYS A 589 -5.86 -21.76 31.67
C CYS A 589 -4.89 -20.72 32.24
N GLY A 590 -4.91 -20.48 33.56
CA GLY A 590 -4.13 -19.42 34.19
C GLY A 590 -4.68 -18.01 33.90
N LYS A 591 -3.95 -17.01 34.38
CA LYS A 591 -4.39 -15.60 34.35
C LYS A 591 -4.06 -14.94 33.02
N ILE A 592 -5.03 -14.21 32.45
CA ILE A 592 -4.83 -13.37 31.27
C ILE A 592 -4.53 -11.94 31.73
N ILE A 593 -3.42 -11.38 31.25
CA ILE A 593 -3.00 -10.01 31.52
C ILE A 593 -3.42 -9.12 30.36
N ILE A 594 -4.17 -8.06 30.62
CA ILE A 594 -4.54 -7.04 29.64
C ILE A 594 -3.78 -5.76 29.96
N ALA A 595 -2.93 -5.31 29.04
CA ALA A 595 -2.23 -4.03 29.16
C ALA A 595 -3.10 -2.90 28.60
N GLY A 596 -3.63 -2.03 29.47
CA GLY A 596 -4.49 -0.89 29.14
C GLY A 596 -5.96 -1.09 29.53
N GLY A 597 -6.55 -0.12 30.25
CA GLY A 597 -7.95 -0.08 30.69
C GLY A 597 -8.79 0.93 29.89
N GLY A 598 -8.50 1.08 28.59
CA GLY A 598 -9.33 1.82 27.64
C GLY A 598 -10.60 1.05 27.26
N ILE A 599 -11.31 1.50 26.22
CA ILE A 599 -12.52 0.80 25.72
C ILE A 599 -12.21 -0.66 25.34
N GLY A 600 -11.17 -0.89 24.54
CA GLY A 600 -10.80 -2.23 24.10
C GLY A 600 -10.40 -3.16 25.26
N GLY A 601 -9.55 -2.68 26.17
CA GLY A 601 -9.10 -3.48 27.31
C GLY A 601 -10.19 -3.78 28.34
N ALA A 602 -11.07 -2.81 28.62
CA ALA A 602 -12.24 -3.05 29.47
C ALA A 602 -13.22 -4.03 28.80
N ALA A 603 -13.46 -3.87 27.49
CA ALA A 603 -14.30 -4.81 26.72
C ALA A 603 -13.71 -6.24 26.74
N ALA A 604 -12.40 -6.39 26.53
CA ALA A 604 -11.73 -7.69 26.58
C ALA A 604 -11.84 -8.33 27.96
N ALA A 605 -11.70 -7.54 29.03
CA ALA A 605 -11.90 -8.04 30.39
C ALA A 605 -13.33 -8.57 30.61
N VAL A 606 -14.35 -7.81 30.20
CA VAL A 606 -15.76 -8.24 30.31
C VAL A 606 -16.02 -9.50 29.49
N ALA A 607 -15.62 -9.52 28.21
CA ALA A 607 -15.84 -10.65 27.31
C ALA A 607 -15.18 -11.94 27.85
N LEU A 608 -13.92 -11.87 28.27
CA LEU A 608 -13.19 -13.01 28.83
C LEU A 608 -13.78 -13.48 30.17
N GLN A 609 -14.14 -12.56 31.06
CA GLN A 609 -14.74 -12.91 32.35
C GLN A 609 -16.11 -13.57 32.21
N ARG A 610 -16.90 -13.21 31.20
CA ARG A 610 -18.18 -13.88 30.88
C ARG A 610 -17.98 -15.31 30.39
N LYS A 611 -16.83 -15.61 29.78
CA LYS A 611 -16.43 -16.97 29.41
C LYS A 611 -15.71 -17.73 30.53
N GLY A 612 -15.57 -17.12 31.72
CA GLY A 612 -15.01 -17.77 32.91
C GLY A 612 -13.51 -17.58 33.12
N PHE A 613 -12.78 -16.90 32.23
CA PHE A 613 -11.34 -16.69 32.39
C PHE A 613 -10.99 -15.80 33.59
N ASP A 614 -9.82 -16.06 34.19
CA ASP A 614 -9.19 -15.17 35.17
C ASP A 614 -8.44 -14.06 34.45
N VAL A 615 -8.71 -12.80 34.80
CA VAL A 615 -8.22 -11.63 34.06
C VAL A 615 -7.75 -10.55 35.02
N ILE A 616 -6.61 -9.94 34.72
CA ILE A 616 -6.14 -8.69 35.31
C ILE A 616 -5.94 -7.62 34.23
N VAL A 617 -6.43 -6.42 34.47
CA VAL A 617 -6.22 -5.24 33.62
C VAL A 617 -5.21 -4.33 34.29
N LEU A 618 -4.15 -3.99 33.58
CA LEU A 618 -3.10 -3.07 34.02
C LEU A 618 -3.34 -1.70 33.36
N GLU A 619 -3.87 -0.74 34.11
CA GLU A 619 -4.13 0.61 33.61
C GLU A 619 -3.11 1.60 34.16
N SER A 620 -2.50 2.37 33.25
CA SER A 620 -1.52 3.40 33.54
C SER A 620 -2.09 4.65 34.22
N ASP A 621 -3.37 4.98 33.98
CA ASP A 621 -4.06 6.08 34.64
C ASP A 621 -4.15 5.81 36.15
N LYS A 622 -4.11 6.87 36.97
CA LYS A 622 -4.18 6.75 38.44
C LYS A 622 -5.58 6.37 38.94
N SER A 623 -6.61 6.72 38.18
CA SER A 623 -8.01 6.46 38.47
C SER A 623 -8.84 6.64 37.19
N PHE A 624 -10.13 6.32 37.27
CA PHE A 624 -11.08 6.55 36.17
C PHE A 624 -11.11 8.02 35.72
N ASP A 625 -11.16 8.96 36.67
CA ASP A 625 -11.29 10.40 36.45
C ASP A 625 -9.98 11.12 36.11
N ALA A 626 -8.86 10.39 35.98
CA ALA A 626 -7.55 10.99 35.67
C ALA A 626 -7.51 11.72 34.31
N ARG A 627 -8.47 11.43 33.41
CA ARG A 627 -8.63 12.10 32.11
C ARG A 627 -9.97 12.83 32.06
N ALA A 628 -10.00 13.95 31.32
CA ALA A 628 -11.23 14.67 31.02
C ALA A 628 -12.27 13.80 30.28
N GLN A 629 -13.51 14.31 30.15
CA GLN A 629 -14.67 13.62 29.57
C GLN A 629 -14.48 13.09 28.13
N GLY A 630 -13.41 13.50 27.44
CA GLY A 630 -12.97 12.93 26.17
C GLY A 630 -13.84 13.40 25.01
N TYR A 631 -14.09 12.52 24.04
CA TYR A 631 -14.88 12.80 22.84
C TYR A 631 -16.11 11.88 22.73
N GLY A 632 -17.01 12.14 21.80
CA GLY A 632 -18.22 11.38 21.54
C GLY A 632 -17.93 10.25 20.56
N LEU A 633 -18.62 9.13 20.74
CA LEU A 633 -18.50 7.93 19.92
C LEU A 633 -19.83 7.65 19.24
N THR A 634 -19.77 7.12 18.02
CA THR A 634 -20.91 6.47 17.38
C THR A 634 -20.71 4.96 17.51
N VAL A 635 -21.44 4.33 18.42
CA VAL A 635 -21.44 2.88 18.60
C VAL A 635 -22.27 2.24 17.50
N GLN A 636 -21.63 1.37 16.74
CA GLN A 636 -22.18 0.61 15.62
C GLN A 636 -22.11 -0.90 15.90
N ALA A 637 -21.13 -1.34 16.69
CA ALA A 637 -20.95 -2.75 17.09
C ALA A 637 -21.87 -3.15 18.26
N GLN A 638 -23.19 -3.07 18.05
CA GLN A 638 -24.15 -3.38 19.11
C GLN A 638 -24.18 -4.86 19.49
N ASP A 639 -23.88 -5.75 18.54
CA ASP A 639 -23.78 -7.19 18.81
C ASP A 639 -22.65 -7.48 19.82
N ALA A 640 -21.53 -6.76 19.72
CA ALA A 640 -20.43 -6.90 20.68
C ALA A 640 -20.83 -6.41 22.09
N ILE A 641 -21.54 -5.28 22.18
CA ILE A 641 -22.09 -4.77 23.45
C ILE A 641 -23.08 -5.78 24.07
N LYS A 642 -23.95 -6.36 23.25
CA LYS A 642 -24.93 -7.37 23.66
C LYS A 642 -24.26 -8.68 24.11
N ALA A 643 -23.22 -9.15 23.41
CA ALA A 643 -22.44 -10.33 23.79
C ALA A 643 -21.75 -10.14 25.16
N MET A 644 -21.29 -8.92 25.44
CA MET A 644 -20.78 -8.51 26.75
C MET A 644 -21.88 -8.29 27.80
N GLY A 645 -23.16 -8.29 27.39
CA GLY A 645 -24.34 -8.02 28.22
C GLY A 645 -24.29 -6.69 28.96
N VAL A 646 -23.73 -5.67 28.31
CA VAL A 646 -23.71 -4.29 28.80
C VAL A 646 -24.89 -3.55 28.18
N ASP A 647 -25.62 -2.78 28.99
CA ASP A 647 -26.73 -1.96 28.50
C ASP A 647 -26.30 -0.48 28.41
N ILE A 648 -26.42 0.08 27.21
CA ILE A 648 -26.12 1.49 26.89
C ILE A 648 -27.32 2.20 26.24
N SER A 649 -28.49 1.56 26.21
CA SER A 649 -29.68 2.06 25.51
C SER A 649 -30.19 3.40 26.05
N HIS A 650 -29.93 3.68 27.33
CA HIS A 650 -30.31 4.91 28.01
C HIS A 650 -29.27 6.04 27.92
N ASP A 651 -28.10 5.78 27.33
CA ASP A 651 -26.98 6.73 27.26
C ASP A 651 -26.87 7.42 25.87
N ASP A 652 -27.84 7.20 24.97
CA ASP A 652 -27.85 7.75 23.60
C ASP A 652 -28.18 9.25 23.54
N ALA A 653 -27.42 9.99 22.73
CA ALA A 653 -27.68 11.35 22.29
C ALA A 653 -28.16 11.34 20.82
N PRO A 654 -29.46 11.14 20.57
CA PRO A 654 -29.95 10.70 19.26
C PRO A 654 -29.74 11.73 18.15
N SER A 655 -29.46 11.24 16.93
CA SER A 655 -29.50 12.03 15.70
C SER A 655 -30.26 11.30 14.60
N THR A 656 -31.05 12.02 13.81
CA THR A 656 -31.92 11.43 12.76
C THR A 656 -31.51 11.78 11.34
N SER A 657 -30.66 12.80 11.17
CA SER A 657 -30.16 13.24 9.88
C SER A 657 -28.74 13.78 9.97
N HIS A 658 -28.08 13.77 8.82
CA HIS A 658 -26.75 14.30 8.60
C HIS A 658 -26.79 15.27 7.43
N TYR A 659 -26.25 16.48 7.61
CA TYR A 659 -26.07 17.47 6.55
C TYR A 659 -24.60 17.78 6.29
N THR A 660 -24.26 18.07 5.05
CA THR A 660 -22.98 18.61 4.63
C THR A 660 -23.20 19.95 3.95
N PHE A 661 -22.48 20.97 4.40
CA PHE A 661 -22.57 22.34 3.94
C PHE A 661 -21.26 22.84 3.32
N SER A 662 -21.36 23.73 2.34
CA SER A 662 -20.25 24.60 1.93
C SER A 662 -20.05 25.74 2.94
N PRO A 663 -18.93 26.51 2.87
CA PRO A 663 -18.64 27.55 3.86
C PRO A 663 -19.72 28.64 3.95
N ASP A 664 -20.43 28.93 2.86
CA ASP A 664 -21.55 29.87 2.82
C ASP A 664 -22.87 29.34 3.38
N GLY A 665 -22.92 28.05 3.77
CA GLY A 665 -24.10 27.39 4.32
C GLY A 665 -25.01 26.71 3.30
N SER A 666 -24.63 26.67 2.01
CA SER A 666 -25.39 25.90 1.01
C SER A 666 -25.29 24.39 1.28
N ILE A 667 -26.41 23.67 1.15
CA ILE A 667 -26.42 22.20 1.30
C ILE A 667 -25.72 21.58 0.08
N ILE A 668 -24.69 20.77 0.34
CA ILE A 668 -24.01 19.96 -0.68
C ILE A 668 -24.22 18.45 -0.46
N GLY A 669 -24.79 18.05 0.67
CA GLY A 669 -25.16 16.65 0.93
C GLY A 669 -26.09 16.52 2.12
N PHE A 670 -26.95 15.50 2.10
CA PHE A 670 -27.76 15.15 3.26
C PHE A 670 -28.20 13.68 3.19
N PHE A 671 -28.34 13.02 4.34
CA PHE A 671 -28.79 11.64 4.47
C PHE A 671 -29.28 11.34 5.90
N GLY A 672 -29.83 10.13 6.10
CA GLY A 672 -30.24 9.64 7.41
C GLY A 672 -31.70 9.23 7.46
N GLU A 673 -32.10 8.74 8.62
CA GLU A 673 -33.41 8.13 8.87
C GLU A 673 -34.58 9.07 8.65
N ALA A 674 -34.36 10.38 8.81
CA ALA A 674 -35.33 11.41 8.53
C ALA A 674 -35.84 11.38 7.07
N PHE A 675 -35.05 10.83 6.14
CA PHE A 675 -35.37 10.84 4.70
C PHE A 675 -35.67 9.45 4.12
N GLY A 676 -35.78 8.41 4.95
CA GLY A 676 -36.08 7.05 4.50
C GLY A 676 -37.57 6.69 4.55
N ALA A 677 -37.98 5.64 3.82
CA ALA A 677 -39.39 5.22 3.69
C ALA A 677 -40.14 4.95 5.02
N LYS A 678 -39.40 4.65 6.09
CA LYS A 678 -39.93 4.41 7.46
C LYS A 678 -39.88 5.65 8.37
N SER A 679 -39.55 6.84 7.85
CA SER A 679 -39.42 8.07 8.64
C SER A 679 -40.74 8.46 9.33
N LYS A 680 -41.88 8.26 8.64
CA LYS A 680 -43.23 8.68 9.08
C LYS A 680 -43.72 8.03 10.38
N ASP A 681 -43.16 6.88 10.75
CA ASP A 681 -43.58 6.13 11.95
C ASP A 681 -42.70 6.41 13.18
N ARG A 682 -41.63 7.20 13.06
CA ARG A 682 -40.68 7.46 14.15
C ARG A 682 -41.06 8.72 14.91
N ARG A 683 -41.22 8.59 16.23
CA ARG A 683 -41.38 9.74 17.13
C ARG A 683 -40.03 10.37 17.43
N GLU A 684 -40.06 11.64 17.81
CA GLU A 684 -38.87 12.41 18.19
C GLU A 684 -38.01 11.64 19.23
N CYS A 685 -38.58 10.97 20.23
CA CYS A 685 -37.77 10.21 21.20
C CYS A 685 -37.18 8.85 20.72
N GLN A 686 -37.30 8.47 19.44
CA GLN A 686 -36.93 7.14 18.96
C GLN A 686 -35.95 7.20 17.78
N ASN A 687 -34.69 6.86 18.04
CA ASN A 687 -33.72 6.47 17.00
C ASN A 687 -34.03 5.02 16.56
N SER A 688 -33.59 4.56 15.38
CA SER A 688 -33.71 3.12 15.04
C SER A 688 -33.03 2.19 16.04
N GLY A 689 -32.17 2.75 16.89
CA GLY A 689 -31.22 1.98 17.68
C GLY A 689 -30.14 1.37 16.80
N ARG A 690 -29.90 1.83 15.57
CA ARG A 690 -28.77 1.36 14.73
C ARG A 690 -27.45 2.01 15.14
N PHE A 691 -27.49 3.30 15.44
CA PHE A 691 -26.34 4.09 15.89
C PHE A 691 -26.65 4.68 17.27
N ILE A 692 -25.75 4.47 18.23
CA ILE A 692 -25.85 5.09 19.55
C ILE A 692 -24.72 6.12 19.67
N HIS A 693 -25.07 7.39 19.85
CA HIS A 693 -24.09 8.44 20.11
C HIS A 693 -23.90 8.56 21.62
N ILE A 694 -22.68 8.36 22.08
CA ILE A 694 -22.40 8.28 23.52
C ILE A 694 -21.07 8.97 23.84
N PRO A 695 -20.97 9.72 24.95
CA PRO A 695 -19.68 10.18 25.45
C PRO A 695 -18.74 9.00 25.71
N ARG A 696 -17.49 9.08 25.25
CA ARG A 696 -16.49 8.01 25.42
C ARG A 696 -16.34 7.58 26.88
N GLN A 697 -16.33 8.53 27.82
CA GLN A 697 -16.20 8.18 29.25
C GLN A 697 -17.44 7.46 29.79
N VAL A 698 -18.64 7.75 29.29
CA VAL A 698 -19.85 7.03 29.69
C VAL A 698 -19.76 5.58 29.22
N LEU A 699 -19.39 5.34 27.95
CA LEU A 699 -19.18 3.97 27.45
C LEU A 699 -18.08 3.23 28.25
N ARG A 700 -16.94 3.89 28.50
CA ARG A 700 -15.85 3.31 29.31
C ARG A 700 -16.34 2.96 30.71
N LYS A 701 -17.14 3.82 31.33
CA LYS A 701 -17.72 3.59 32.66
C LYS A 701 -18.59 2.33 32.66
N ARG A 702 -19.52 2.20 31.70
CA ARG A 702 -20.40 1.03 31.57
C ARG A 702 -19.61 -0.28 31.42
N LEU A 703 -18.55 -0.26 30.62
CA LEU A 703 -17.67 -1.42 30.46
C LEU A 703 -16.92 -1.75 31.76
N ILE A 704 -16.33 -0.75 32.43
CA ILE A 704 -15.61 -0.95 33.70
C ILE A 704 -16.55 -1.43 34.82
N GLU A 705 -17.77 -0.91 34.89
CA GLU A 705 -18.80 -1.37 35.85
C GLU A 705 -19.16 -2.85 35.66
N ALA A 706 -19.02 -3.38 34.44
CA ALA A 706 -19.23 -4.78 34.13
C ALA A 706 -17.99 -5.68 34.40
N VAL A 707 -16.81 -5.10 34.65
CA VAL A 707 -15.60 -5.85 35.02
C VAL A 707 -15.70 -6.27 36.49
N LYS A 708 -15.33 -7.52 36.79
CA LYS A 708 -15.30 -8.04 38.18
C LYS A 708 -14.49 -7.10 39.10
N PRO A 709 -15.01 -6.76 40.30
CA PRO A 709 -14.30 -5.91 41.25
C PRO A 709 -12.88 -6.42 41.55
N GLY A 710 -11.91 -5.52 41.57
CA GLY A 710 -10.50 -5.86 41.84
C GLY A 710 -9.70 -6.37 40.64
N ALA A 711 -10.32 -6.65 39.50
CA ALA A 711 -9.59 -7.09 38.30
C ALA A 711 -8.80 -5.95 37.63
N ILE A 712 -9.16 -4.68 37.84
CA ILE A 712 -8.43 -3.53 37.31
C ILE A 712 -7.44 -3.03 38.36
N ARG A 713 -6.16 -3.06 38.00
CA ARG A 713 -5.07 -2.46 38.76
C ARG A 713 -4.68 -1.12 38.12
N TRP A 714 -5.05 -0.03 38.79
CA TRP A 714 -4.70 1.33 38.38
C TRP A 714 -3.23 1.65 38.65
N ASN A 715 -2.74 2.75 38.08
CA ASN A 715 -1.36 3.22 38.21
C ASN A 715 -0.32 2.13 37.89
N SER A 716 -0.63 1.24 36.96
CA SER A 716 0.13 0.04 36.63
C SER A 716 0.51 0.06 35.15
N ARG A 717 1.56 0.83 34.83
CA ARG A 717 2.09 0.93 33.47
C ARG A 717 3.03 -0.25 33.19
N LEU A 718 2.74 -1.00 32.13
CA LEU A 718 3.64 -2.03 31.59
C LEU A 718 4.91 -1.38 31.03
N GLU A 719 6.06 -1.86 31.48
CA GLU A 719 7.38 -1.45 30.99
C GLU A 719 7.93 -2.46 29.97
N SER A 720 7.94 -3.74 30.33
CA SER A 720 8.41 -4.82 29.46
C SER A 720 7.73 -6.15 29.77
N PHE A 721 7.85 -7.11 28.87
CA PHE A 721 7.46 -8.51 29.08
C PHE A 721 8.51 -9.48 28.55
N THR A 722 8.48 -10.71 29.06
CA THR A 722 9.27 -11.84 28.56
C THR A 722 8.39 -13.07 28.42
N SER A 723 8.42 -13.72 27.25
CA SER A 723 7.74 -15.01 27.03
C SER A 723 8.67 -16.16 27.41
N ARG A 724 8.17 -17.13 28.18
CA ARG A 724 8.89 -18.36 28.52
C ARG A 724 8.32 -19.50 27.69
N GLU A 725 8.98 -19.85 26.58
CA GLU A 725 8.52 -20.88 25.63
C GLU A 725 8.33 -22.26 26.28
N ASN A 726 9.18 -22.61 27.25
CA ASN A 726 9.12 -23.92 27.92
C ASN A 726 7.93 -24.07 28.89
N ASP A 727 7.39 -22.96 29.41
CA ASP A 727 6.39 -22.96 30.48
C ASP A 727 5.04 -22.37 30.06
N ASN A 728 4.85 -22.06 28.77
CA ASN A 728 3.61 -21.48 28.25
C ASN A 728 3.13 -20.23 29.01
N SER A 729 4.06 -19.41 29.49
CA SER A 729 3.78 -18.26 30.36
C SER A 729 4.43 -16.97 29.86
N VAL A 730 3.92 -15.84 30.35
CA VAL A 730 4.44 -14.49 30.14
C VAL A 730 4.66 -13.84 31.50
N SER A 731 5.84 -13.28 31.71
CA SER A 731 6.11 -12.37 32.82
C SER A 731 6.06 -10.93 32.33
N VAL A 732 5.34 -10.07 33.04
CA VAL A 732 5.16 -8.65 32.75
C VAL A 732 5.80 -7.83 33.87
N ALA A 733 6.75 -6.97 33.53
CA ALA A 733 7.35 -6.00 34.43
C ALA A 733 6.65 -4.64 34.29
N LEU A 734 6.28 -4.06 35.43
CA LEU A 734 5.71 -2.72 35.53
C LEU A 734 6.79 -1.69 35.83
N THR A 735 6.50 -0.41 35.54
CA THR A 735 7.45 0.69 35.80
C THR A 735 7.76 0.93 37.28
N ASP A 736 6.99 0.35 38.20
CA ASP A 736 7.25 0.40 39.64
C ASP A 736 8.14 -0.77 40.12
N GLY A 737 8.62 -1.62 39.20
CA GLY A 737 9.41 -2.82 39.48
C GLY A 737 8.59 -4.05 39.83
N THR A 738 7.26 -3.97 39.90
CA THR A 738 6.40 -5.14 40.13
C THR A 738 6.45 -6.07 38.92
N GLU A 739 6.62 -7.37 39.16
CA GLU A 739 6.46 -8.42 38.15
C GLU A 739 5.14 -9.18 38.33
N ILE A 740 4.45 -9.47 37.22
CA ILE A 740 3.18 -10.19 37.19
C ILE A 740 3.29 -11.30 36.15
N GLU A 741 3.09 -12.55 36.60
CA GLU A 741 3.02 -13.71 35.71
C GLU A 741 1.59 -13.97 35.23
N GLY A 742 1.47 -14.41 33.98
CA GLY A 742 0.22 -14.77 33.34
C GLY A 742 0.41 -15.81 32.22
N ALA A 743 -0.67 -16.41 31.78
CA ALA A 743 -0.69 -17.36 30.68
C ALA A 743 -0.77 -16.68 29.30
N LEU A 744 -1.28 -15.45 29.24
CA LEU A 744 -1.44 -14.67 28.01
C LEU A 744 -1.31 -13.17 28.32
N LEU A 745 -0.60 -12.44 27.47
CA LEU A 745 -0.59 -10.98 27.46
C LEU A 745 -1.36 -10.44 26.24
N VAL A 746 -2.36 -9.60 26.50
CA VAL A 746 -3.13 -8.88 25.48
C VAL A 746 -2.76 -7.39 25.53
N GLY A 747 -2.10 -6.90 24.49
CA GLY A 747 -1.82 -5.47 24.34
C GLY A 747 -3.07 -4.70 23.90
N SER A 748 -3.57 -3.81 24.76
CA SER A 748 -4.68 -2.87 24.50
C SER A 748 -4.31 -1.44 24.93
N ASP A 749 -3.01 -1.13 24.93
CA ASP A 749 -2.40 0.08 25.46
C ASP A 749 -2.29 1.21 24.41
N GLY A 750 -3.11 1.12 23.37
CA GLY A 750 -3.37 2.18 22.39
C GLY A 750 -2.30 2.33 21.30
N ILE A 751 -2.39 3.42 20.53
CA ILE A 751 -1.52 3.70 19.37
C ILE A 751 -0.02 3.78 19.70
N PHE A 752 0.29 4.10 20.96
CA PHE A 752 1.65 4.12 21.52
C PHE A 752 1.96 2.87 22.35
N SER A 753 1.38 1.73 21.98
CA SER A 753 1.56 0.44 22.67
C SER A 753 3.03 0.10 22.92
N SER A 754 3.36 -0.16 24.18
CA SER A 754 4.65 -0.72 24.61
C SER A 754 4.75 -2.19 24.22
N VAL A 755 3.63 -2.94 24.33
CA VAL A 755 3.58 -4.36 23.93
C VAL A 755 3.96 -4.50 22.45
N ARG A 756 3.31 -3.73 21.57
CA ARG A 756 3.59 -3.71 20.13
C ARG A 756 5.06 -3.39 19.83
N ARG A 757 5.62 -2.36 20.48
CA ARG A 757 7.04 -1.98 20.30
C ARG A 757 7.99 -3.10 20.67
N GLN A 758 7.74 -3.79 21.78
CA GLN A 758 8.63 -4.83 22.27
C GLN A 758 8.56 -6.12 21.43
N LEU A 759 7.44 -6.38 20.75
CA LEU A 759 7.35 -7.46 19.76
C LEU A 759 8.30 -7.27 18.57
N ASN A 760 8.87 -6.07 18.38
CA ASN A 760 9.82 -5.71 17.33
C ASN A 760 9.35 -6.14 15.93
N LEU A 761 8.08 -5.84 15.65
CA LEU A 761 7.40 -6.21 14.41
C LEU A 761 8.08 -5.55 13.20
N SER A 762 8.37 -6.32 12.16
CA SER A 762 8.95 -5.80 10.91
C SER A 762 7.99 -4.80 10.25
N ALA A 763 8.54 -3.74 9.66
CA ALA A 763 7.77 -2.69 8.98
C ALA A 763 6.71 -1.94 9.85
N ASP A 764 6.74 -2.07 11.18
CA ASP A 764 5.83 -1.31 12.05
C ASP A 764 6.17 0.19 12.05
N ARG A 765 5.26 1.02 11.50
CA ARG A 765 5.44 2.47 11.37
C ARG A 765 4.24 3.25 11.88
N LEU A 766 4.50 4.23 12.74
CA LEU A 766 3.55 5.29 13.08
C LEU A 766 3.60 6.39 12.02
N ASN A 767 2.48 6.63 11.37
CA ASN A 767 2.35 7.53 10.22
C ASN A 767 1.65 8.81 10.65
N TYR A 768 2.32 9.96 10.54
CA TYR A 768 1.61 11.23 10.59
C TYR A 768 0.84 11.43 9.28
N VAL A 769 -0.45 11.72 9.37
CA VAL A 769 -1.34 11.81 8.19
C VAL A 769 -1.37 13.23 7.58
N GLY A 770 -0.60 14.18 8.12
CA GLY A 770 -0.56 15.56 7.64
C GLY A 770 -1.68 16.45 8.19
N LEU A 771 -2.46 15.95 9.15
CA LEU A 771 -3.64 16.62 9.69
C LEU A 771 -3.50 16.92 11.18
N CYS A 772 -4.05 18.05 11.61
CA CYS A 772 -4.44 18.30 12.99
C CYS A 772 -5.95 18.07 13.13
N VAL A 773 -6.36 17.40 14.20
CA VAL A 773 -7.76 17.29 14.62
C VAL A 773 -7.93 18.05 15.92
N VAL A 774 -8.97 18.87 15.99
CA VAL A 774 -9.40 19.61 17.18
C VAL A 774 -10.75 19.08 17.59
N LEU A 775 -10.88 18.75 18.87
CA LEU A 775 -12.13 18.31 19.48
C LEU A 775 -12.60 19.41 20.42
N GLY A 776 -13.89 19.73 20.38
CA GLY A 776 -14.51 20.68 21.29
C GLY A 776 -15.88 20.21 21.74
N ILE A 777 -16.24 20.57 22.97
CA ILE A 777 -17.58 20.34 23.53
C ILE A 777 -18.14 21.69 23.97
N ILE A 778 -19.38 21.97 23.58
CA ILE A 778 -20.10 23.16 24.00
C ILE A 778 -21.41 22.77 24.66
N ASP A 779 -21.60 23.24 25.89
CA ASP A 779 -22.84 23.06 26.65
C ASP A 779 -23.90 24.07 26.19
N GLU A 780 -25.16 23.67 26.17
CA GLU A 780 -26.27 24.55 25.76
C GLU A 780 -26.44 25.78 26.67
N GLN A 781 -25.95 25.73 27.92
CA GLN A 781 -25.89 26.89 28.81
C GLN A 781 -24.92 27.97 28.32
N VAL A 782 -23.87 27.58 27.60
CA VAL A 782 -22.91 28.50 26.97
C VAL A 782 -23.48 29.01 25.64
N MET A 783 -23.95 28.09 24.80
CA MET A 783 -24.50 28.42 23.50
C MET A 783 -25.36 27.27 22.96
N LYS A 784 -26.57 27.61 22.50
CA LYS A 784 -27.40 26.66 21.73
C LYS A 784 -26.86 26.54 20.31
N VAL A 785 -26.86 25.31 19.79
CA VAL A 785 -26.44 25.01 18.41
C VAL A 785 -27.63 24.36 17.67
N PRO A 786 -28.58 25.16 17.13
CA PRO A 786 -29.79 24.63 16.49
C PRO A 786 -29.51 23.63 15.34
N LEU A 787 -28.41 23.82 14.60
CA LEU A 787 -28.00 22.90 13.55
C LEU A 787 -27.60 21.51 14.05
N ALA A 788 -27.13 21.38 15.28
CA ALA A 788 -26.78 20.10 15.90
C ALA A 788 -27.93 19.51 16.72
N HIS A 789 -29.07 20.20 16.85
CA HIS A 789 -30.20 19.68 17.61
C HIS A 789 -30.77 18.45 16.91
N ARG A 790 -30.44 17.27 17.45
CA ARG A 790 -30.80 15.94 16.90
C ARG A 790 -30.31 15.68 15.48
N ARG A 791 -29.27 16.41 15.09
CA ARG A 791 -28.72 16.39 13.73
C ARG A 791 -27.21 16.37 13.81
N ILE A 792 -26.63 15.68 12.86
CA ILE A 792 -25.22 15.82 12.55
C ILE A 792 -25.10 16.86 11.45
N PHE A 793 -24.14 17.77 11.57
CA PHE A 793 -23.76 18.62 10.45
C PHE A 793 -22.27 18.66 10.23
N GLU A 794 -21.90 18.81 8.97
CA GLU A 794 -20.54 18.94 8.51
C GLU A 794 -20.42 20.20 7.64
N THR A 795 -19.31 20.93 7.76
CA THR A 795 -18.97 22.04 6.87
C THR A 795 -17.57 21.81 6.32
N VAL A 796 -17.40 21.92 5.00
CA VAL A 796 -16.14 21.65 4.29
C VAL A 796 -15.81 22.76 3.30
N ASP A 797 -14.52 23.11 3.19
CA ASP A 797 -14.00 24.02 2.16
C ASP A 797 -13.02 23.36 1.17
N GLY A 798 -12.86 22.03 1.28
CA GLY A 798 -11.87 21.25 0.51
C GLY A 798 -10.49 21.20 1.15
N THR A 799 -10.25 21.90 2.25
CA THR A 799 -9.01 21.83 3.05
C THR A 799 -9.26 21.73 4.55
N THR A 800 -10.37 22.27 5.04
CA THR A 800 -10.76 22.30 6.43
C THR A 800 -12.16 21.69 6.54
N ARG A 801 -12.35 20.85 7.55
CA ARG A 801 -13.61 20.17 7.81
C ARG A 801 -14.03 20.36 9.25
N LEU A 802 -15.25 20.82 9.48
CA LEU A 802 -15.92 20.76 10.78
C LEU A 802 -16.99 19.68 10.74
N TYR A 803 -17.07 18.86 11.78
CA TYR A 803 -18.13 17.89 12.00
C TYR A 803 -18.70 18.08 13.39
N ALA A 804 -20.00 18.26 13.52
CA ALA A 804 -20.69 18.48 14.78
C ALA A 804 -21.85 17.51 14.97
N MET A 805 -22.04 17.06 16.20
CA MET A 805 -23.09 16.11 16.58
C MET A 805 -23.53 16.32 18.03
N PRO A 806 -24.73 15.85 18.43
CA PRO A 806 -25.10 15.76 19.83
C PRO A 806 -24.04 14.99 20.64
N PHE A 807 -23.60 15.56 21.77
CA PHE A 807 -22.70 14.87 22.71
C PHE A 807 -23.49 14.29 23.89
N THR A 808 -24.42 15.09 24.41
CA THR A 808 -25.49 14.67 25.30
C THR A 808 -26.80 15.30 24.80
N THR A 809 -27.89 15.14 25.52
CA THR A 809 -29.14 15.85 25.24
C THR A 809 -29.06 17.36 25.47
N THR A 810 -28.00 17.87 26.12
CA THR A 810 -27.81 19.28 26.49
C THR A 810 -26.45 19.84 26.07
N SER A 811 -25.71 19.13 25.23
CA SER A 811 -24.39 19.57 24.78
C SER A 811 -24.07 19.05 23.39
N THR A 812 -23.27 19.81 22.65
CA THR A 812 -22.84 19.50 21.28
C THR A 812 -21.34 19.26 21.26
N MET A 813 -20.93 18.19 20.58
CA MET A 813 -19.54 17.98 20.19
C MET A 813 -19.30 18.58 18.82
N TRP A 814 -18.12 19.15 18.62
CA TRP A 814 -17.59 19.39 17.30
C TRP A 814 -16.14 18.87 17.17
N GLN A 815 -15.80 18.50 15.96
CA GLN A 815 -14.47 18.08 15.53
C GLN A 815 -14.08 18.92 14.32
N LEU A 816 -13.01 19.69 14.42
CA LEU A 816 -12.42 20.40 13.28
C LEU A 816 -11.14 19.68 12.84
N SER A 817 -10.89 19.57 11.54
CA SER A 817 -9.65 19.02 11.01
C SER A 817 -9.12 19.84 9.84
N PHE A 818 -7.80 19.96 9.76
CA PHE A 818 -7.11 20.73 8.71
C PHE A 818 -5.64 20.28 8.52
N PRO A 819 -5.07 20.46 7.32
CA PRO A 819 -3.66 20.20 7.04
C PRO A 819 -2.71 21.10 7.83
N CYS A 820 -1.67 20.50 8.39
CA CYS A 820 -0.52 21.21 8.94
C CYS A 820 0.70 20.28 9.09
N SER A 821 1.88 20.85 9.32
CA SER A 821 3.07 20.08 9.70
C SER A 821 2.89 19.40 11.06
N GLU A 822 3.56 18.26 11.28
CA GLU A 822 3.53 17.54 12.56
C GLU A 822 4.02 18.42 13.73
N GLU A 823 5.07 19.22 13.52
CA GLU A 823 5.62 20.15 14.52
C GLU A 823 4.56 21.16 14.99
N THR A 824 3.86 21.78 14.03
CA THR A 824 2.76 22.71 14.31
C THR A 824 1.62 22.01 15.05
N ALA A 825 1.21 20.81 14.64
CA ALA A 825 0.19 20.05 15.35
C ALA A 825 0.59 19.74 16.80
N ARG A 826 1.84 19.33 17.02
CA ARG A 826 2.40 19.07 18.36
C ARG A 826 2.47 20.34 19.22
N LYS A 827 2.69 21.52 18.60
CA LYS A 827 2.60 22.81 19.29
C LYS A 827 1.17 23.09 19.75
N TYR A 828 0.17 22.87 18.89
CA TYR A 828 -1.24 23.06 19.23
C TYR A 828 -1.72 22.15 20.37
N THR A 829 -1.19 20.92 20.47
CA THR A 829 -1.47 20.03 21.61
C THR A 829 -1.05 20.63 22.96
N LYS A 830 -0.06 21.54 22.98
CA LYS A 830 0.46 22.16 24.21
C LYS A 830 -0.12 23.54 24.50
N ASP A 831 -0.80 24.16 23.53
CA ASP A 831 -1.28 25.54 23.61
C ASP A 831 -2.67 25.69 22.98
N ALA A 832 -3.70 25.48 23.80
CA ALA A 832 -5.10 25.60 23.40
C ALA A 832 -5.48 27.03 22.97
N ALA A 833 -4.80 28.07 23.48
CA ALA A 833 -5.09 29.45 23.12
C ALA A 833 -4.61 29.77 21.69
N SER A 834 -3.38 29.36 21.34
CA SER A 834 -2.89 29.45 19.96
C SER A 834 -3.74 28.62 19.00
N LEU A 835 -4.15 27.41 19.42
CA LEU A 835 -5.06 26.57 18.63
C LEU A 835 -6.41 27.28 18.38
N LYS A 836 -7.01 27.87 19.42
CA LYS A 836 -8.28 28.59 19.32
C LYS A 836 -8.19 29.78 18.35
N LYS A 837 -7.06 30.50 18.37
CA LYS A 837 -6.80 31.60 17.43
C LYS A 837 -6.76 31.10 15.99
N GLU A 838 -6.11 29.96 15.74
CA GLU A 838 -6.00 29.40 14.39
C GLU A 838 -7.34 28.90 13.85
N ILE A 839 -8.12 28.15 14.64
CA ILE A 839 -9.43 27.65 14.18
C ILE A 839 -10.41 28.80 13.94
N THR A 840 -10.36 29.85 14.76
CA THR A 840 -11.20 31.04 14.57
C THR A 840 -10.81 31.79 13.30
N ARG A 841 -9.52 31.87 12.97
CA ARG A 841 -9.03 32.49 11.72
C ARG A 841 -9.49 31.70 10.49
N ARG A 842 -9.41 30.36 10.53
CA ARG A 842 -9.78 29.49 9.40
C ARG A 842 -11.27 29.53 9.08
N CYS A 843 -12.10 29.47 10.12
CA CYS A 843 -13.55 29.35 9.97
C CYS A 843 -14.28 30.68 10.20
N GLY A 844 -13.58 31.82 10.15
CA GLY A 844 -14.16 33.13 10.50
C GLY A 844 -15.28 33.58 9.57
N ASP A 845 -15.19 33.21 8.28
CA ASP A 845 -16.17 33.56 7.24
C ASP A 845 -17.17 32.42 6.96
N TRP A 846 -17.19 31.37 7.80
CA TRP A 846 -18.13 30.27 7.64
C TRP A 846 -19.52 30.65 8.16
N HIS A 847 -20.53 29.97 7.63
CA HIS A 847 -21.92 30.17 8.02
C HIS A 847 -22.14 29.99 9.53
N ASP A 848 -23.15 30.71 10.05
CA ASP A 848 -23.60 30.54 11.42
C ASP A 848 -24.10 29.10 11.66
N PRO A 849 -23.88 28.53 12.86
CA PRO A 849 -23.29 29.14 14.05
C PRO A 849 -21.78 28.82 14.21
N VAL A 850 -21.07 28.41 13.15
CA VAL A 850 -19.70 27.89 13.28
C VAL A 850 -18.74 28.88 13.95
N PRO A 851 -18.62 30.16 13.52
CA PRO A 851 -17.65 31.07 14.10
C PRO A 851 -17.88 31.30 15.61
N GLN A 852 -19.13 31.48 16.02
CA GLN A 852 -19.49 31.72 17.43
C GLN A 852 -19.35 30.44 18.25
N MET A 853 -19.65 29.26 17.70
CA MET A 853 -19.45 27.98 18.37
C MET A 853 -17.97 27.75 18.72
N LEU A 854 -17.06 27.97 17.76
CA LEU A 854 -15.62 27.84 17.99
C LEU A 854 -15.11 28.90 18.99
N LYS A 855 -15.59 30.14 18.88
CA LYS A 855 -15.23 31.24 19.78
C LYS A 855 -15.72 31.02 21.21
N ASN A 856 -16.92 30.49 21.40
CA ASN A 856 -17.53 30.33 22.72
C ASN A 856 -17.15 29.03 23.42
N THR A 857 -16.60 28.05 22.70
CA THR A 857 -16.11 26.80 23.31
C THR A 857 -15.01 27.09 24.36
N PRO A 858 -15.16 26.69 25.64
CA PRO A 858 -14.14 26.89 26.66
C PRO A 858 -12.81 26.20 26.34
N LEU A 859 -11.69 26.77 26.80
CA LEU A 859 -10.35 26.24 26.49
C LEU A 859 -10.10 24.86 27.11
N ASP A 860 -10.67 24.58 28.27
CA ASP A 860 -10.64 23.29 28.97
C ASP A 860 -11.60 22.26 28.39
N CYS A 861 -12.53 22.69 27.53
CA CYS A 861 -13.42 21.82 26.75
C CYS A 861 -12.92 21.62 25.30
N MET A 862 -11.67 21.98 24.99
CA MET A 862 -11.10 21.86 23.66
C MET A 862 -9.67 21.29 23.68
N SER A 863 -9.34 20.43 22.72
CA SER A 863 -7.98 19.90 22.56
C SER A 863 -7.63 19.60 21.11
N GLY A 864 -6.35 19.77 20.76
CA GLY A 864 -5.82 19.52 19.42
C GLY A 864 -4.78 18.41 19.40
N TYR A 865 -4.84 17.55 18.38
CA TYR A 865 -3.95 16.40 18.26
C TYR A 865 -3.47 16.22 16.81
N PRO A 866 -2.17 15.91 16.61
CA PRO A 866 -1.72 15.32 15.36
C PRO A 866 -2.42 13.98 15.11
N VAL A 867 -2.89 13.76 13.89
CA VAL A 867 -3.53 12.51 13.49
C VAL A 867 -2.46 11.53 13.04
N TYR A 868 -2.45 10.35 13.65
CA TYR A 868 -1.63 9.23 13.21
C TYR A 868 -2.46 8.01 12.85
N ASP A 869 -1.91 7.18 11.98
CA ASP A 869 -2.29 5.78 11.81
C ASP A 869 -1.05 4.89 11.76
N ARG A 870 -1.20 3.61 11.43
CA ARG A 870 -0.06 2.71 11.17
C ARG A 870 -0.23 1.92 9.89
N GLU A 871 0.88 1.39 9.38
CA GLU A 871 0.80 0.35 8.36
C GLU A 871 0.06 -0.89 8.88
N LEU A 872 -0.56 -1.60 7.94
CA LEU A 872 -1.32 -2.80 8.23
C LEU A 872 -0.40 -3.86 8.83
N LEU A 873 -0.90 -4.53 9.86
CA LEU A 873 -0.26 -5.74 10.36
C LEU A 873 -0.77 -6.92 9.55
N GLU A 874 0.15 -7.80 9.19
CA GLU A 874 -0.17 -9.10 8.59
C GLU A 874 -0.04 -10.20 9.65
N PRO A 875 -0.81 -11.30 9.56
CA PRO A 875 -0.71 -12.41 10.52
C PRO A 875 0.72 -12.96 10.63
N THR A 876 1.44 -13.06 9.51
CA THR A 876 2.83 -13.52 9.44
C THR A 876 3.83 -12.57 10.12
N ILE A 877 3.46 -11.29 10.32
CA ILE A 877 4.29 -10.32 11.05
C ILE A 877 4.06 -10.46 12.56
N LEU A 878 2.82 -10.68 13.01
CA LEU A 878 2.52 -10.95 14.42
C LEU A 878 3.07 -12.30 14.89
N ARG A 879 3.11 -13.29 13.99
CA ARG A 879 3.57 -14.66 14.21
C ARG A 879 4.62 -15.03 13.15
N PRO A 880 5.87 -14.54 13.28
CA PRO A 880 6.94 -14.96 12.39
C PRO A 880 7.24 -16.46 12.57
N GLU A 881 7.77 -17.09 11.52
CA GLU A 881 8.16 -18.50 11.52
C GLU A 881 9.05 -18.84 12.74
N GLY A 882 8.68 -19.88 13.48
CA GLY A 882 9.33 -20.30 14.72
C GLY A 882 8.83 -19.58 15.98
N GLN A 883 7.79 -18.75 15.89
CA GLN A 883 7.14 -18.09 17.04
C GLN A 883 5.62 -18.31 17.08
N GLU A 884 5.15 -19.43 16.52
CA GLU A 884 3.74 -19.78 16.41
C GLU A 884 3.07 -19.89 17.79
N SER A 885 3.77 -20.43 18.79
CA SER A 885 3.26 -20.64 20.16
C SER A 885 3.37 -19.40 21.09
N ARG A 886 3.76 -18.22 20.56
CA ARG A 886 3.91 -16.98 21.34
C ARG A 886 2.66 -16.64 22.18
N ARG A 887 2.80 -16.35 23.47
CA ARG A 887 1.68 -16.04 24.38
C ARG A 887 1.32 -14.56 24.45
N VAL A 888 1.47 -13.82 23.35
CA VAL A 888 1.23 -12.37 23.30
C VAL A 888 0.46 -12.02 22.04
N THR A 889 -0.58 -11.21 22.18
CA THR A 889 -1.37 -10.69 21.04
C THR A 889 -1.79 -9.22 21.28
N LEU A 890 -2.40 -8.59 20.28
CA LEU A 890 -2.79 -7.17 20.29
C LEU A 890 -4.26 -6.99 19.89
N ILE A 891 -4.94 -5.99 20.45
CA ILE A 891 -6.31 -5.60 20.06
C ILE A 891 -6.45 -4.06 19.96
N GLY A 892 -7.49 -3.59 19.28
CA GLY A 892 -7.80 -2.17 19.15
C GLY A 892 -6.65 -1.35 18.55
N ASP A 893 -6.48 -0.10 19.00
CA ASP A 893 -5.42 0.80 18.51
C ASP A 893 -3.99 0.27 18.72
N ALA A 894 -3.77 -0.73 19.58
CA ALA A 894 -2.48 -1.40 19.67
C ALA A 894 -2.21 -2.28 18.44
N ALA A 895 -3.24 -2.89 17.84
CA ALA A 895 -3.15 -3.72 16.65
C ALA A 895 -3.35 -2.91 15.35
N HIS A 896 -4.43 -2.13 15.24
CA HIS A 896 -4.89 -1.51 14.00
C HIS A 896 -5.31 -0.05 14.18
N PRO A 897 -4.42 0.83 14.66
CA PRO A 897 -4.76 2.23 14.83
C PRO A 897 -5.11 2.88 13.48
N MET A 898 -6.17 3.67 13.50
CA MET A 898 -6.74 4.30 12.30
C MET A 898 -7.07 5.77 12.55
N THR A 899 -7.17 6.54 11.47
CA THR A 899 -7.65 7.93 11.55
C THR A 899 -9.12 7.97 12.01
N PRO A 900 -9.61 9.08 12.58
CA PRO A 900 -10.95 9.13 13.16
C PRO A 900 -12.11 9.28 12.14
N PHE A 901 -11.84 9.33 10.84
CA PHE A 901 -12.81 9.79 9.83
C PHE A 901 -13.90 8.78 9.44
N LYS A 902 -13.80 7.51 9.84
CA LYS A 902 -14.90 6.52 9.73
C LYS A 902 -15.60 6.21 11.07
N ALA A 903 -15.13 6.76 12.20
CA ALA A 903 -15.64 6.45 13.55
C ALA A 903 -15.65 4.94 13.91
N GLN A 904 -14.61 4.20 13.50
CA GLN A 904 -14.57 2.73 13.64
C GLN A 904 -13.64 2.19 14.73
N GLY A 905 -12.63 2.93 15.20
CA GLY A 905 -11.60 2.38 16.10
C GLY A 905 -12.16 1.70 17.37
N ALA A 906 -13.05 2.38 18.10
CA ALA A 906 -13.68 1.80 19.30
C ALA A 906 -14.60 0.61 18.98
N ASN A 907 -15.32 0.66 17.85
CA ASN A 907 -16.18 -0.43 17.40
C ASN A 907 -15.36 -1.69 17.11
N GLN A 908 -14.25 -1.54 16.36
CA GLN A 908 -13.32 -2.63 16.08
C GLN A 908 -12.71 -3.20 17.35
N ALA A 909 -12.27 -2.36 18.30
CA ALA A 909 -11.70 -2.82 19.56
C ALA A 909 -12.69 -3.65 20.41
N MET A 910 -13.98 -3.30 20.41
CA MET A 910 -15.01 -4.09 21.10
C MET A 910 -15.29 -5.42 20.39
N SER A 911 -15.34 -5.41 19.06
CA SER A 911 -15.47 -6.64 18.28
C SER A 911 -14.23 -7.55 18.38
N ASP A 912 -13.03 -6.99 18.55
CA ASP A 912 -11.80 -7.77 18.82
C ASP A 912 -11.89 -8.48 20.17
N ALA A 913 -12.39 -7.78 21.20
CA ALA A 913 -12.53 -8.32 22.55
C ALA A 913 -13.43 -9.56 22.59
N VAL A 914 -14.60 -9.48 21.93
CA VAL A 914 -15.54 -10.61 21.84
C VAL A 914 -14.94 -11.76 21.04
N LEU A 915 -14.40 -11.46 19.84
CA LEU A 915 -13.78 -12.46 18.98
C LEU A 915 -12.62 -13.18 19.67
N LEU A 916 -11.77 -12.46 20.42
CA LEU A 916 -10.69 -13.06 21.19
C LEU A 916 -11.24 -14.04 22.24
N ALA A 917 -12.25 -13.64 22.99
CA ALA A 917 -12.85 -14.49 24.01
C ALA A 917 -13.45 -15.77 23.41
N ASP A 918 -14.15 -15.66 22.28
CA ASP A 918 -14.75 -16.81 21.59
C ASP A 918 -13.68 -17.77 21.04
N CYS A 919 -12.66 -17.24 20.34
CA CYS A 919 -11.56 -18.06 19.82
C CYS A 919 -10.80 -18.78 20.94
N LEU A 920 -10.54 -18.12 22.09
CA LEU A 920 -9.86 -18.76 23.21
C LEU A 920 -10.69 -19.89 23.83
N VAL A 921 -12.01 -19.71 23.98
CA VAL A 921 -12.89 -20.78 24.47
C VAL A 921 -12.88 -21.98 23.51
N GLU A 922 -13.01 -21.72 22.21
CA GLU A 922 -13.00 -22.78 21.19
C GLU A 922 -11.66 -23.53 21.19
N GLY A 923 -10.54 -22.81 21.25
CA GLY A 923 -9.21 -23.40 21.35
C GLY A 923 -9.06 -24.27 22.59
N VAL A 924 -9.50 -23.79 23.77
CA VAL A 924 -9.46 -24.55 25.02
C VAL A 924 -10.36 -25.78 24.96
N HIS A 925 -11.55 -25.66 24.38
CA HIS A 925 -12.46 -26.79 24.21
C HIS A 925 -11.85 -27.90 23.35
N LYS A 926 -11.20 -27.53 22.25
CA LYS A 926 -10.68 -28.47 21.26
C LYS A 926 -9.31 -29.04 21.62
N TYR A 927 -8.46 -28.26 22.28
CA TYR A 927 -7.04 -28.60 22.51
C TYR A 927 -6.62 -28.56 23.99
N GLY A 928 -7.55 -28.27 24.90
CA GLY A 928 -7.30 -28.19 26.35
C GLY A 928 -6.65 -26.87 26.80
N PRO A 929 -6.52 -26.66 28.12
CA PRO A 929 -6.08 -25.38 28.71
C PRO A 929 -4.63 -24.99 28.39
N ASN A 930 -3.76 -25.96 28.13
CA ASN A 930 -2.34 -25.71 27.86
C ASN A 930 -2.10 -25.32 26.39
N ALA A 931 -2.66 -26.07 25.44
CA ALA A 931 -2.41 -25.85 24.01
C ALA A 931 -3.46 -24.96 23.34
N GLY A 932 -4.64 -24.78 23.96
CA GLY A 932 -5.77 -24.07 23.36
C GLY A 932 -5.44 -22.67 22.87
N PHE A 933 -4.65 -21.92 23.62
CA PHE A 933 -4.22 -20.57 23.23
C PHE A 933 -3.28 -20.58 22.01
N GLU A 934 -2.50 -21.65 21.78
CA GLU A 934 -1.58 -21.74 20.61
C GLU A 934 -2.37 -21.85 19.31
N PHE A 935 -3.46 -22.60 19.33
CA PHE A 935 -4.34 -22.78 18.17
C PHE A 935 -5.32 -21.62 17.98
N ALA A 936 -5.78 -21.01 19.09
CA ALA A 936 -6.75 -19.92 19.04
C ALA A 936 -6.17 -18.61 18.51
N LEU A 937 -4.95 -18.25 18.93
CA LEU A 937 -4.39 -16.92 18.63
C LEU A 937 -4.15 -16.67 17.14
N PRO A 938 -3.58 -17.59 16.34
CA PRO A 938 -3.44 -17.39 14.90
C PRO A 938 -4.79 -17.19 14.19
N ILE A 939 -5.82 -17.95 14.59
CA ILE A 939 -7.18 -17.83 14.04
C ILE A 939 -7.78 -16.46 14.39
N PHE A 940 -7.66 -16.06 15.65
CA PHE A 940 -8.07 -14.74 16.13
C PHE A 940 -7.38 -13.62 15.35
N GLU A 941 -6.05 -13.67 15.26
CA GLU A 941 -5.22 -12.64 14.62
C GLU A 941 -5.56 -12.50 13.13
N GLN A 942 -5.75 -13.62 12.42
CA GLN A 942 -6.17 -13.61 11.02
C GLN A 942 -7.54 -12.96 10.83
N LYS A 943 -8.55 -13.38 11.59
CA LYS A 943 -9.92 -12.83 11.51
C LYS A 943 -9.95 -11.34 11.88
N MET A 944 -9.27 -10.96 12.96
CA MET A 944 -9.17 -9.58 13.44
C MET A 944 -8.49 -8.66 12.42
N LEU A 945 -7.36 -9.08 11.84
CA LEU A 945 -6.62 -8.27 10.86
C LEU A 945 -7.34 -8.16 9.52
N SER A 946 -8.01 -9.23 9.07
CA SER A 946 -8.81 -9.22 7.84
C SER A 946 -9.94 -8.18 7.93
N ARG A 947 -10.66 -8.14 9.05
CA ARG A 947 -11.74 -7.17 9.31
C ARG A 947 -11.20 -5.75 9.48
N SER A 948 -10.21 -5.55 10.36
CA SER A 948 -9.77 -4.21 10.76
C SER A 948 -8.98 -3.47 9.68
N SER A 949 -8.20 -4.17 8.85
CA SER A 949 -7.35 -3.56 7.82
C SER A 949 -8.11 -2.68 6.83
N ARG A 950 -9.32 -3.10 6.45
CA ARG A 950 -10.20 -2.34 5.56
C ARG A 950 -10.69 -1.05 6.18
N MET A 951 -10.94 -1.06 7.49
CA MET A 951 -11.31 0.12 8.24
C MET A 951 -10.16 1.10 8.36
N VAL A 952 -8.93 0.62 8.60
CA VAL A 952 -7.72 1.46 8.59
C VAL A 952 -7.55 2.15 7.24
N VAL A 953 -7.56 1.37 6.14
CA VAL A 953 -7.37 1.90 4.78
C VAL A 953 -8.49 2.87 4.42
N GLY A 954 -9.75 2.47 4.61
CA GLY A 954 -10.89 3.32 4.29
C GLY A 954 -10.92 4.61 5.11
N SER A 955 -10.50 4.58 6.38
CA SER A 955 -10.41 5.79 7.21
C SER A 955 -9.29 6.71 6.75
N ARG A 956 -8.13 6.16 6.36
CA ARG A 956 -7.03 6.92 5.75
C ARG A 956 -7.44 7.59 4.44
N GLU A 957 -8.17 6.89 3.58
CA GLU A 957 -8.69 7.45 2.33
C GLU A 957 -9.73 8.54 2.59
N LYS A 958 -10.63 8.32 3.54
CA LYS A 958 -11.64 9.32 3.89
C LYS A 958 -11.02 10.58 4.47
N ALA A 959 -9.93 10.45 5.24
CA ALA A 959 -9.15 11.59 5.72
C ALA A 959 -8.67 12.47 4.55
N LYS A 960 -8.21 11.86 3.44
CA LYS A 960 -7.70 12.58 2.28
C LYS A 960 -8.82 13.24 1.47
N GLU A 961 -9.86 12.47 1.16
CA GLU A 961 -11.03 12.95 0.42
C GLU A 961 -11.67 14.17 1.08
N MET A 962 -11.82 14.14 2.41
CA MET A 962 -12.43 15.23 3.19
C MET A 962 -11.59 16.51 3.27
N HIS A 963 -10.31 16.45 2.89
CA HIS A 963 -9.40 17.60 2.82
C HIS A 963 -8.85 17.76 1.40
N SER A 964 -9.69 17.47 0.40
CA SER A 964 -9.44 17.83 -0.99
C SER A 964 -10.71 18.41 -1.64
N ALA A 965 -10.58 18.91 -2.86
CA ALA A 965 -11.72 19.43 -3.64
C ALA A 965 -12.87 18.41 -3.83
N LEU A 966 -12.61 17.11 -3.64
CA LEU A 966 -13.65 16.07 -3.67
C LEU A 966 -14.70 16.25 -2.56
N ALA A 967 -14.32 16.81 -1.40
CA ALA A 967 -15.25 17.07 -0.30
C ALA A 967 -16.39 18.02 -0.70
N LEU A 968 -16.17 18.87 -1.71
CA LEU A 968 -17.15 19.83 -2.23
C LEU A 968 -18.15 19.19 -3.21
N GLN A 969 -17.88 17.96 -3.65
CA GLN A 969 -18.79 17.24 -4.54
C GLN A 969 -19.98 16.66 -3.73
N PRO A 970 -21.18 16.58 -4.34
CA PRO A 970 -22.34 16.05 -3.63
C PRO A 970 -22.12 14.64 -3.06
N ALA A 971 -22.31 14.49 -1.75
CA ALA A 971 -22.03 13.26 -1.03
C ALA A 971 -23.04 12.13 -1.38
N ARG A 972 -22.68 11.21 -2.30
CA ARG A 972 -23.59 10.11 -2.72
C ARG A 972 -23.80 8.98 -1.70
N LYS A 973 -23.15 9.01 -0.51
CA LYS A 973 -23.28 7.95 0.52
C LYS A 973 -24.73 7.82 1.05
N GLY A 974 -25.61 8.78 0.75
CA GLY A 974 -27.04 8.75 1.10
C GLY A 974 -27.90 7.73 0.35
N GLN A 975 -27.41 7.10 -0.73
CA GLN A 975 -28.21 6.16 -1.53
C GLN A 975 -28.64 4.85 -0.82
N ARG A 976 -28.12 4.54 0.37
CA ARG A 976 -28.57 3.37 1.13
C ARG A 976 -29.96 3.56 1.75
N GLU A 977 -30.39 4.81 2.00
CA GLU A 977 -31.59 5.11 2.79
C GLU A 977 -32.57 6.07 2.12
N ALA A 978 -32.15 6.78 1.06
CA ALA A 978 -32.93 7.81 0.39
C ALA A 978 -33.58 7.32 -0.91
N ASP A 979 -34.92 7.41 -1.00
CA ASP A 979 -35.70 7.19 -2.23
C ASP A 979 -35.82 8.48 -3.07
N PHE A 980 -34.75 9.27 -3.24
CA PHE A 980 -34.80 10.51 -4.02
C PHE A 980 -33.49 10.81 -4.78
N ASP A 981 -33.61 11.56 -5.88
CA ASP A 981 -32.48 12.08 -6.65
C ASP A 981 -31.81 13.25 -5.90
N GLN A 982 -30.74 12.92 -5.17
CA GLN A 982 -30.00 13.86 -4.35
C GLN A 982 -29.44 15.05 -5.14
N GLN A 983 -29.02 14.89 -6.40
CA GLN A 983 -28.44 15.98 -7.19
C GLN A 983 -29.51 17.00 -7.57
N THR A 984 -30.65 16.51 -8.07
CA THR A 984 -31.80 17.36 -8.39
C THR A 984 -32.32 18.07 -7.13
N THR A 985 -32.43 17.37 -6.00
CA THR A 985 -32.88 17.97 -4.75
C THR A 985 -31.92 19.06 -4.26
N ILE A 986 -30.61 18.81 -4.25
CA ILE A 986 -29.61 19.83 -3.86
C ILE A 986 -29.74 21.09 -4.73
N ARG A 987 -29.96 20.92 -6.04
CA ARG A 987 -30.16 22.06 -6.94
C ARG A 987 -31.41 22.88 -6.57
N VAL A 988 -32.53 22.21 -6.30
CA VAL A 988 -33.78 22.88 -5.86
C VAL A 988 -33.59 23.61 -4.53
N LEU A 989 -32.94 22.98 -3.55
CA LEU A 989 -32.63 23.60 -2.25
C LEU A 989 -31.77 24.86 -2.43
N LYS A 990 -30.78 24.81 -3.32
CA LYS A 990 -29.92 25.95 -3.65
C LYS A 990 -30.71 27.09 -4.32
N GLU A 991 -31.55 26.78 -5.31
CA GLU A 991 -32.42 27.78 -5.97
C GLU A 991 -33.37 28.46 -4.97
N LYS A 992 -33.87 27.70 -3.99
CA LYS A 992 -34.74 28.20 -2.91
C LYS A 992 -33.98 28.84 -1.74
N ARG A 993 -32.65 28.89 -1.78
CA ARG A 993 -31.78 29.38 -0.69
C ARG A 993 -32.08 28.70 0.65
N ILE A 994 -32.31 27.38 0.62
CA ILE A 994 -32.44 26.55 1.81
C ILE A 994 -31.04 26.04 2.18
N GLY A 995 -30.61 26.33 3.41
CA GLY A 995 -29.25 26.07 3.87
C GLY A 995 -29.11 26.08 5.38
N ALA A 996 -27.88 26.21 5.86
CA ALA A 996 -27.54 26.23 7.29
C ALA A 996 -28.32 27.31 8.08
N GLN A 997 -28.63 28.45 7.46
CA GLN A 997 -29.45 29.52 8.02
C GLN A 997 -30.86 29.06 8.42
N ASN A 998 -31.36 27.97 7.86
CA ASN A 998 -32.67 27.40 8.19
C ASN A 998 -32.61 26.44 9.41
N GLY A 999 -31.43 26.24 10.01
CA GLY A 999 -31.25 25.37 11.17
C GLY A 999 -32.04 25.78 12.42
N SER A 1000 -32.43 27.05 12.52
CA SER A 1000 -33.26 27.60 13.59
C SER A 1000 -34.73 27.79 13.21
N ASP A 1001 -35.16 27.32 12.03
CA ASP A 1001 -36.57 27.38 11.64
C ASP A 1001 -37.43 26.55 12.63
N PRO A 1002 -38.55 27.10 13.15
CA PRO A 1002 -39.42 26.38 14.09
C PRO A 1002 -39.97 25.04 13.58
N ARG A 1003 -40.05 24.84 12.26
CA ARG A 1003 -40.46 23.57 11.63
C ARG A 1003 -39.35 22.52 11.61
N GLY A 1004 -38.08 22.95 11.75
CA GLY A 1004 -36.88 22.13 11.61
C GLY A 1004 -36.40 22.00 10.16
N LEU A 1005 -35.06 21.96 9.97
CA LEU A 1005 -34.43 21.84 8.66
C LEU A 1005 -34.87 20.57 7.91
N ASP A 1006 -35.05 19.46 8.63
CA ASP A 1006 -35.47 18.17 8.07
C ASP A 1006 -36.84 18.27 7.38
N ALA A 1007 -37.82 18.91 8.03
CA ALA A 1007 -39.17 19.07 7.49
C ALA A 1007 -39.19 19.98 6.25
N ILE A 1008 -38.32 21.01 6.20
CA ILE A 1008 -38.20 21.92 5.05
C ILE A 1008 -37.61 21.18 3.86
N VAL A 1009 -36.55 20.40 4.09
CA VAL A 1009 -35.89 19.62 3.05
C VAL A 1009 -36.80 18.51 2.54
N GLU A 1010 -37.55 17.84 3.42
CA GLU A 1010 -38.52 16.82 3.04
C GLU A 1010 -39.65 17.39 2.14
N ALA A 1011 -40.24 18.52 2.54
CA ALA A 1011 -41.33 19.16 1.81
C ALA A 1011 -40.93 19.55 0.38
N GLU A 1012 -39.67 19.94 0.19
CA GLU A 1012 -39.14 20.47 -1.07
C GLU A 1012 -38.41 19.42 -1.92
N GLY A 1013 -37.86 18.38 -1.29
CA GLY A 1013 -37.10 17.31 -1.95
C GLY A 1013 -37.93 16.11 -2.40
N ILE A 1014 -39.05 15.81 -1.74
CA ILE A 1014 -39.86 14.60 -2.01
C ILE A 1014 -41.05 14.88 -2.95
N ASN A 1015 -41.54 16.13 -3.04
CA ASN A 1015 -42.69 16.51 -3.88
C ASN A 1015 -42.35 16.94 -5.32
N SER A 1016 -41.11 16.70 -5.81
CA SER A 1016 -40.78 16.99 -7.21
C SER A 1016 -41.32 15.86 -8.12
N PRO A 1017 -42.09 16.12 -9.20
CA PRO A 1017 -42.95 15.13 -9.88
C PRO A 1017 -42.30 13.94 -10.62
N ASN A 1018 -41.05 13.54 -10.35
CA ASN A 1018 -40.31 12.57 -11.16
C ASN A 1018 -39.66 11.37 -10.41
N SER A 1019 -40.08 11.01 -9.19
CA SER A 1019 -39.55 9.80 -8.53
C SER A 1019 -40.07 8.52 -9.21
N VAL A 1020 -39.17 7.84 -9.92
CA VAL A 1020 -39.38 6.67 -10.79
C VAL A 1020 -39.97 5.47 -10.04
N ALA A 1021 -41.00 4.86 -10.64
CA ALA A 1021 -41.61 3.62 -10.19
C ALA A 1021 -40.62 2.44 -10.25
N SER A 1022 -40.42 1.75 -9.13
CA SER A 1022 -39.69 0.48 -9.06
C SER A 1022 -40.50 -0.64 -9.72
N VAL A 1023 -40.13 -1.03 -10.93
CA VAL A 1023 -40.66 -2.24 -11.59
C VAL A 1023 -39.81 -3.43 -11.15
N GLY A 1024 -40.24 -4.15 -10.11
CA GLY A 1024 -39.68 -5.44 -9.73
C GLY A 1024 -40.52 -6.57 -10.32
N THR A 1025 -39.98 -7.29 -11.29
CA THR A 1025 -40.58 -8.51 -11.84
C THR A 1025 -40.44 -9.64 -10.81
N LYS A 1026 -41.56 -10.22 -10.35
CA LYS A 1026 -41.55 -11.44 -9.54
C LYS A 1026 -41.28 -12.65 -10.43
N ILE A 1027 -40.23 -13.40 -10.16
CA ILE A 1027 -40.05 -14.76 -10.69
C ILE A 1027 -40.11 -15.74 -9.52
N VAL A 1028 -40.94 -16.77 -9.69
CA VAL A 1028 -41.11 -17.94 -8.82
C VAL A 1028 -40.21 -19.03 -9.42
N PHE A 1029 -39.42 -19.72 -8.60
CA PHE A 1029 -38.59 -20.84 -9.06
C PHE A 1029 -39.44 -21.99 -9.61
N GLU A 1030 -39.06 -22.50 -10.79
CA GLU A 1030 -39.48 -23.79 -11.33
C GLU A 1030 -38.77 -24.92 -10.54
N GLU A 1031 -39.55 -25.83 -9.95
CA GLU A 1031 -39.09 -27.13 -9.47
C GLU A 1031 -39.48 -28.18 -10.52
N ASP A 1032 -38.49 -28.86 -11.10
CA ASP A 1032 -38.73 -29.97 -12.03
C ASP A 1032 -39.21 -31.25 -11.31
N ASN A 1033 -40.33 -31.76 -11.80
CA ASN A 1033 -40.86 -33.14 -11.74
C ASN A 1033 -41.11 -33.80 -10.37
N ILE A 1034 -42.32 -33.61 -9.82
CA ILE A 1034 -43.03 -34.63 -9.01
C ILE A 1034 -44.52 -34.66 -9.41
N ASP A 1035 -45.01 -35.88 -9.61
CA ASP A 1035 -46.35 -36.32 -10.05
C ASP A 1035 -47.55 -35.54 -9.43
N ASP A 1036 -48.51 -35.18 -10.28
CA ASP A 1036 -49.57 -34.18 -10.03
C ASP A 1036 -50.75 -34.67 -9.15
N ASP A 1037 -50.71 -35.88 -8.60
CA ASP A 1037 -51.82 -36.45 -7.80
C ASP A 1037 -51.65 -36.36 -6.28
N GLU A 1038 -50.46 -36.03 -5.75
CA GLU A 1038 -50.23 -35.90 -4.29
C GLU A 1038 -50.47 -34.50 -3.70
N LEU A 1039 -50.43 -33.44 -4.53
CA LEU A 1039 -50.55 -32.04 -4.09
C LEU A 1039 -51.94 -31.68 -3.55
N THR A 1040 -52.97 -32.40 -4.00
CA THR A 1040 -54.37 -32.17 -3.56
C THR A 1040 -54.66 -32.81 -2.19
N GLN A 1041 -53.99 -33.92 -1.84
CA GLN A 1041 -54.10 -34.55 -0.53
C GLN A 1041 -53.23 -33.87 0.54
N GLY A 1042 -52.08 -33.30 0.16
CA GLY A 1042 -51.18 -32.58 1.07
C GLY A 1042 -51.78 -31.27 1.63
N LYS A 1043 -52.50 -30.51 0.80
CA LYS A 1043 -53.18 -29.27 1.23
C LYS A 1043 -54.33 -29.54 2.23
N LYS A 1044 -55.09 -30.63 2.05
CA LYS A 1044 -56.11 -31.06 3.02
C LYS A 1044 -55.50 -31.49 4.36
N ARG A 1045 -54.39 -32.25 4.34
CA ARG A 1045 -53.68 -32.68 5.58
C ARG A 1045 -53.01 -31.54 6.33
N LYS A 1046 -52.48 -30.52 5.64
CA LYS A 1046 -51.92 -29.30 6.28
C LYS A 1046 -53.02 -28.43 6.90
N ALA A 1047 -54.19 -28.31 6.27
CA ALA A 1047 -55.33 -27.59 6.84
C ALA A 1047 -55.87 -28.27 8.12
N GLU A 1048 -56.04 -29.61 8.12
CA GLU A 1048 -56.49 -30.36 9.29
C GLU A 1048 -55.46 -30.35 10.45
N LYS A 1049 -54.15 -30.37 10.14
CA LYS A 1049 -53.10 -30.23 11.17
C LYS A 1049 -53.08 -28.83 11.79
N LYS A 1050 -53.32 -27.77 10.99
CA LYS A 1050 -53.38 -26.39 11.48
C LYS A 1050 -54.60 -26.18 12.39
N GLU A 1051 -55.76 -26.73 12.02
CA GLU A 1051 -56.98 -26.67 12.84
C GLU A 1051 -56.86 -27.47 14.16
N LYS A 1052 -56.21 -28.64 14.13
CA LYS A 1052 -55.91 -29.42 15.34
C LYS A 1052 -54.91 -28.71 16.26
N LYS A 1053 -53.91 -27.99 15.72
CA LYS A 1053 -52.94 -27.21 16.51
C LYS A 1053 -53.60 -26.02 17.19
N GLU A 1054 -54.46 -25.28 16.48
CA GLU A 1054 -55.23 -24.17 17.06
C GLU A 1054 -56.23 -24.63 18.14
N LYS A 1055 -56.90 -25.78 17.95
CA LYS A 1055 -57.78 -26.36 18.98
C LYS A 1055 -56.99 -26.79 20.23
N LYS A 1056 -55.77 -27.32 20.06
CA LYS A 1056 -54.89 -27.70 21.18
C LYS A 1056 -54.39 -26.47 21.96
N GLU A 1057 -53.95 -25.42 21.27
CA GLU A 1057 -53.52 -24.16 21.90
C GLU A 1057 -54.66 -23.44 22.63
N LYS A 1058 -55.89 -23.46 22.08
CA LYS A 1058 -57.08 -22.93 22.76
C LYS A 1058 -57.42 -23.73 24.03
N LYS A 1059 -57.26 -25.06 24.00
CA LYS A 1059 -57.49 -25.92 25.17
C LYS A 1059 -56.44 -25.69 26.27
N GLU A 1060 -55.16 -25.56 25.91
CA GLU A 1060 -54.08 -25.26 26.86
C GLU A 1060 -54.20 -23.85 27.47
N LYS A 1061 -54.62 -22.85 26.69
CA LYS A 1061 -54.92 -21.50 27.23
C LYS A 1061 -56.09 -21.53 28.21
N LYS A 1062 -57.13 -22.33 27.94
CA LYS A 1062 -58.29 -22.47 28.84
C LYS A 1062 -57.92 -23.18 30.15
N GLU A 1063 -57.12 -24.25 30.09
CA GLU A 1063 -56.62 -24.94 31.29
C GLU A 1063 -55.66 -24.08 32.12
N LYS A 1064 -54.80 -23.27 31.47
CA LYS A 1064 -53.95 -22.30 32.18
C LYS A 1064 -54.77 -21.22 32.87
N LYS A 1065 -55.86 -20.75 32.25
CA LYS A 1065 -56.77 -19.76 32.85
C LYS A 1065 -57.53 -20.34 34.05
N GLU A 1066 -58.06 -21.55 33.94
CA GLU A 1066 -58.73 -22.24 35.07
C GLU A 1066 -57.76 -22.56 36.22
N LYS A 1067 -56.52 -22.94 35.94
CA LYS A 1067 -55.48 -23.11 36.97
C LYS A 1067 -55.12 -21.80 37.66
N LYS A 1068 -55.07 -20.69 36.90
CA LYS A 1068 -54.82 -19.35 37.47
C LYS A 1068 -55.97 -18.89 38.35
N GLU A 1069 -57.22 -19.07 37.92
CA GLU A 1069 -58.41 -18.73 38.72
C GLU A 1069 -58.54 -19.62 39.98
N LYS A 1070 -58.21 -20.91 39.90
CA LYS A 1070 -58.15 -21.79 41.08
C LYS A 1070 -57.03 -21.39 42.05
N LYS A 1071 -55.87 -20.95 41.54
CA LYS A 1071 -54.76 -20.46 42.36
C LYS A 1071 -55.12 -19.13 43.04
N GLU A 1072 -55.78 -18.22 42.35
CA GLU A 1072 -56.24 -16.95 42.91
C GLU A 1072 -57.37 -17.15 43.95
N LYS A 1073 -58.30 -18.10 43.75
CA LYS A 1073 -59.30 -18.45 44.76
C LYS A 1073 -58.70 -19.10 46.01
N ARG A 1074 -57.62 -19.88 45.86
CA ARG A 1074 -56.90 -20.53 46.97
C ARG A 1074 -55.95 -19.60 47.73
N ILE A 1075 -55.68 -18.42 47.19
CA ILE A 1075 -54.95 -17.32 47.86
C ILE A 1075 -55.92 -16.37 48.58
N LYS A 1076 -57.20 -16.37 48.21
CA LYS A 1076 -58.27 -15.56 48.84
C LYS A 1076 -59.06 -16.29 49.92
N LEU A 1077 -58.97 -17.62 50.00
CA LEU A 1077 -59.43 -18.46 51.11
C LEU A 1077 -58.23 -18.70 52.03
#